data_AF-A0A6B2KWJ1-F1
#
_entry.id   AF-A0A6B2KWJ1-F1
#
_cell.length_a   1.000
_cell.length_b   1.000
_cell.length_c   1.000
_cell.angle_alpha   90.00
_cell.angle_beta   90.00
_cell.angle_gamma   90.00
#
_symmetry.space_group_name_H-M   'P 1'
#
loop_
_entity.id
_entity.type
_entity.pdbx_description
1 polymer ?
#
loop_
_entity_poly.entity_id
_entity_poly.type
_entity_poly.pdbx_seq_one_letter_code
_entity_poly.pdbx_strand_id
1 'polypeptide(L)'
;MRAETKQESDEWVKAINATITYLKQRADLLHGESDSKTIETLVMSIGGVDMSKVQQQPGTLHIVIKFLTGNTLNLDIISGETIGSIKKKISEKSNNPQDSIVLIHNGAKLEDNSTAEQVKIVSYTTLICIIKPTAQAPKVPMNKGLYQIALSAYNMGDYNEALRLSERLHQVLKESNATTIEAKKELAECLSLKAMIYKKEASYNNALSLYEEVLTLAKQIEGDQGAMVGECLGNMGDVLRKLDRFKEAREMYDNALRIIEKRFGVDSIKAGNIWNSLGLVAKKYSEYDKAIAAYQKALAIIGKNDIKWTEVTYNLADVYRKIEKFTQAKELYHQALSVIETSYGKDHPEVAEVCNALGMLEKKEGNYYEALSHYERALNIVNRTFGPAHPKNGIYLTNLGDIHRKLGDFNAAEETYAKALAILQLALGMEHVEVAEVLNSMGLVLKKRAEYDRAEPLYTRAVKIVIDTFGEKHYKVGIYLNNLADIERKRGNYEKALSIYNRSITAINATLGPTHSEAAEILHNIGLVLHQLGQYQKAIDNFEQALKIVKAEFGDKHYKVGLFLNSSGMSFAMCNDFHEAYSRLTQSLAILINKLGKDHVEVADCQAFLGDVCMKLYVEAGIQDKLEEARKFYLEANRIIKAALGDEHTKCKQFQSLLFICENFIAEKKEDNRPLDELVMVLYDVSASMTTRARFSTIQIMDRGEVSKAFFGAFIDKVIAFNYSIAIGLITFGEFVTVKLPLTRKFEQFCKEIGKIATTEDYTSCWDAIDKAITDILDFKQKNLKLLSPNCTFRILCLTDGEDNRSKNTPDKVLSRLRNNHIILDSIPIEGKHDLLRGLTNASGGLCFLVDNYEVGLSIFEREGLLSLKEREIHEVTDQHKPVSQLVNLFPYTKSPAIKIPKLNAVSVPISNTISINLPTDRLQRIMKEAKNIANSNELPQFDFYITESDISLWKVIYHGEEGTPYASKHWPLFVSFPENYPQVPPTIRFLASIYHCNINNDGKICHEILNDQSWSDSVTVLEIFTKLAILIKHPNPLNSIDSVKGSLFQDNRQLYYETAMKSSQTNQSNGAYSNFFEEKCPIM
;
A
#
# COMPACT_ATOMS: atom_id res chain seq x y z
N MET A 1 39.34 45.18 45.81
CA MET A 1 40.70 45.43 45.29
C MET A 1 41.18 46.77 45.83
N ARG A 2 42.38 46.88 46.39
CA ARG A 2 42.95 48.15 46.90
C ARG A 2 43.93 48.69 45.86
N ALA A 3 43.77 49.94 45.43
CA ALA A 3 44.76 50.67 44.61
C ALA A 3 45.78 51.34 45.55
N GLU A 4 47.08 51.24 45.25
CA GLU A 4 48.15 51.78 46.10
C GLU A 4 48.43 53.26 45.80
N THR A 5 47.98 53.78 44.65
CA THR A 5 48.07 55.20 44.31
C THR A 5 46.76 55.79 43.77
N LYS A 6 46.61 57.13 43.86
CA LYS A 6 45.46 57.86 43.30
C LYS A 6 45.36 57.66 41.78
N GLN A 7 46.51 57.54 41.11
CA GLN A 7 46.60 57.30 39.67
C GLN A 7 46.14 55.89 39.29
N GLU A 8 46.50 54.87 40.07
CA GLU A 8 45.96 53.51 39.89
C GLU A 8 44.45 53.45 40.16
N SER A 9 43.95 54.15 41.18
CA SER A 9 42.51 54.26 41.43
C SER A 9 41.76 54.84 40.23
N ASP A 10 42.33 55.85 39.57
CA ASP A 10 41.74 56.48 38.39
C ASP A 10 41.83 55.57 37.14
N GLU A 11 42.88 54.76 37.01
CA GLU A 11 42.98 53.73 35.97
C GLU A 11 42.03 52.55 36.20
N TRP A 12 41.83 52.12 37.44
CA TRP A 12 40.82 51.11 37.80
C TRP A 12 39.40 51.61 37.51
N VAL A 13 39.10 52.87 37.83
CA VAL A 13 37.82 53.49 37.49
C VAL A 13 37.66 53.57 35.96
N LYS A 14 38.71 53.92 35.22
CA LYS A 14 38.70 53.89 33.75
C LYS A 14 38.50 52.48 33.18
N ALA A 15 39.16 51.46 33.72
CA ALA A 15 39.06 50.08 33.25
C ALA A 15 37.68 49.47 33.57
N ILE A 16 37.14 49.76 34.75
CA ILE A 16 35.78 49.36 35.14
C ILE A 16 34.75 50.08 34.25
N ASN A 17 34.92 51.39 34.02
CA ASN A 17 34.05 52.14 33.12
C ASN A 17 34.16 51.67 31.67
N ALA A 18 35.35 51.31 31.19
CA ALA A 18 35.54 50.72 29.87
C ALA A 18 34.88 49.34 29.75
N THR A 19 34.96 48.52 30.81
CA THR A 19 34.29 47.21 30.87
C THR A 19 32.77 47.36 30.93
N ILE A 20 32.25 48.30 31.70
CA ILE A 20 30.82 48.62 31.76
C ILE A 20 30.32 49.17 30.43
N THR A 21 31.07 50.07 29.78
CA THR A 21 30.73 50.60 28.45
C THR A 21 30.79 49.50 27.39
N TYR A 22 31.76 48.60 27.45
CA TYR A 22 31.86 47.44 26.57
C TYR A 22 30.70 46.46 26.78
N LEU A 23 30.33 46.17 28.03
CA LEU A 23 29.17 45.33 28.37
C LEU A 23 27.85 45.97 27.94
N LYS A 24 27.70 47.30 28.05
CA LYS A 24 26.55 48.05 27.54
C LYS A 24 26.46 48.03 26.02
N GLN A 25 27.54 48.37 25.31
CA GLN A 25 27.60 48.33 23.85
C GLN A 25 27.33 46.94 23.29
N ARG A 26 27.77 45.89 24.01
CA ARG A 26 27.55 44.50 23.59
C ARG A 26 26.16 43.97 23.95
N ALA A 27 25.55 44.45 25.02
CA ALA A 27 24.14 44.21 25.32
C ALA A 27 23.22 44.86 24.26
N ASP A 28 23.54 46.07 23.81
CA ASP A 28 22.84 46.77 22.72
C ASP A 28 22.97 46.05 21.36
N LEU A 29 24.10 45.37 21.13
CA LEU A 29 24.37 44.56 19.93
C LEU A 29 23.70 43.17 19.94
N LEU A 30 23.45 42.59 21.10
CA LEU A 30 22.87 41.25 21.26
C LEU A 30 21.34 41.26 21.33
N HIS A 31 20.73 42.37 21.73
CA HIS A 31 19.29 42.52 21.87
C HIS A 31 18.84 43.84 21.24
N GLY A 32 18.60 43.82 19.92
CA GLY A 32 18.04 44.96 19.20
C GLY A 32 16.91 45.61 20.00
N GLU A 33 17.10 46.89 20.33
CA GLU A 33 16.28 47.74 21.20
C GLU A 33 15.54 47.00 22.32
N SER A 34 16.18 46.86 23.49
CA SER A 34 15.44 46.47 24.69
C SER A 34 15.80 47.32 25.90
N ASP A 35 14.72 47.82 26.52
CA ASP A 35 14.62 48.85 27.54
C ASP A 35 15.53 48.61 28.76
N SER A 36 16.07 49.68 29.36
CA SER A 36 17.01 49.67 30.52
C SER A 36 16.52 48.82 31.71
N LYS A 37 15.21 48.57 31.79
CA LYS A 37 14.53 47.73 32.79
C LYS A 37 14.90 46.23 32.70
N THR A 38 15.22 45.74 31.51
CA THR A 38 15.52 44.32 31.27
C THR A 38 16.91 43.95 31.82
N ILE A 39 17.87 44.87 31.70
CA ILE A 39 19.23 44.73 32.24
C ILE A 39 19.21 44.77 33.78
N GLU A 40 18.39 45.64 34.38
CA GLU A 40 18.22 45.68 35.84
C GLU A 40 17.59 44.38 36.37
N THR A 41 16.64 43.80 35.64
CA THR A 41 15.97 42.54 36.02
C THR A 41 16.93 41.34 35.94
N LEU A 42 17.85 41.32 34.97
CA LEU A 42 18.86 40.27 34.81
C LEU A 42 19.94 40.32 35.91
N VAL A 43 20.25 41.50 36.44
CA VAL A 43 21.17 41.66 37.58
C VAL A 43 20.49 41.31 38.90
N MET A 44 19.16 41.49 39.00
CA MET A 44 18.38 41.12 40.19
C MET A 44 18.13 39.60 40.32
N SER A 45 17.99 38.86 39.22
CA SER A 45 17.72 37.40 39.26
C SER A 45 18.90 36.56 39.78
N ILE A 46 20.13 37.08 39.67
CA ILE A 46 21.34 36.44 40.19
C ILE A 46 21.41 36.54 41.74
N GLY A 47 20.52 37.33 42.38
CA GLY A 47 20.58 37.67 43.80
C GLY A 47 19.69 36.87 44.77
N GLY A 48 18.81 35.98 44.29
CA GLY A 48 18.01 35.12 45.17
C GLY A 48 17.19 35.87 46.24
N VAL A 49 16.25 36.73 45.83
CA VAL A 49 15.30 37.39 46.75
C VAL A 49 13.92 36.76 46.59
N ASP A 50 13.42 36.18 47.68
CA ASP A 50 12.04 35.70 47.82
C ASP A 50 11.10 36.89 48.09
N MET A 51 10.32 37.27 47.08
CA MET A 51 9.39 38.41 47.12
C MET A 51 8.19 38.20 48.06
N SER A 52 8.01 37.01 48.64
CA SER A 52 6.86 36.70 49.49
C SER A 52 6.93 37.24 50.93
N LYS A 53 8.06 37.87 51.33
CA LYS A 53 8.33 38.27 52.74
C LYS A 53 8.46 39.78 53.00
N VAL A 54 8.24 40.66 52.03
CA VAL A 54 8.39 42.12 52.24
C VAL A 54 7.03 42.76 52.55
N GLN A 55 6.75 43.01 53.84
CA GLN A 55 5.67 43.93 54.24
C GLN A 55 6.12 45.37 53.94
N GLN A 56 5.52 46.01 52.92
CA GLN A 56 5.82 47.39 52.58
C GLN A 56 5.26 48.36 53.63
N GLN A 57 6.14 49.06 54.35
CA GLN A 57 5.78 50.30 55.05
C GLN A 57 5.85 51.48 54.05
N PRO A 58 4.81 52.32 53.95
CA PRO A 58 4.79 53.42 52.98
C PRO A 58 5.89 54.45 53.27
N GLY A 59 6.79 54.65 52.31
CA GLY A 59 7.88 55.64 52.37
C GLY A 59 9.30 55.07 52.51
N THR A 60 9.45 53.74 52.68
CA THR A 60 10.76 53.08 52.83
C THR A 60 11.22 52.47 51.51
N LEU A 61 12.46 52.76 51.11
CA LEU A 61 13.16 52.17 49.96
C LEU A 61 14.10 51.05 50.44
N HIS A 62 13.92 49.84 49.93
CA HIS A 62 14.77 48.69 50.23
C HIS A 62 15.91 48.58 49.22
N ILE A 63 17.15 48.93 49.56
CA ILE A 63 18.27 48.92 48.61
C ILE A 63 19.28 47.80 48.91
N VAL A 64 20.02 47.40 47.87
CA VAL A 64 21.02 46.34 47.95
C VAL A 64 22.41 46.93 47.75
N ILE A 65 23.32 46.72 48.70
CA ILE A 65 24.71 47.15 48.60
C ILE A 65 25.58 45.94 48.24
N LYS A 66 26.22 45.97 47.07
CA LYS A 66 27.20 44.95 46.68
C LYS A 66 28.61 45.46 46.90
N PHE A 67 29.38 44.73 47.71
CA PHE A 67 30.81 44.96 47.87
C PHE A 67 31.57 44.24 46.74
N LEU A 68 32.68 44.83 46.30
CA LEU A 68 33.58 44.21 45.31
C LEU A 68 34.22 42.89 45.80
N THR A 69 34.07 42.56 47.09
CA THR A 69 34.48 41.28 47.67
C THR A 69 33.43 40.17 47.51
N GLY A 70 32.27 40.46 46.92
CA GLY A 70 31.16 39.52 46.72
C GLY A 70 30.10 39.52 47.82
N ASN A 71 30.36 40.19 48.95
CA ASN A 71 29.37 40.34 50.04
C ASN A 71 28.25 41.29 49.63
N THR A 72 27.03 40.99 50.07
CA THR A 72 25.84 41.82 49.80
C THR A 72 25.19 42.23 51.12
N LEU A 73 24.80 43.50 51.24
CA LEU A 73 24.14 44.05 52.42
C LEU A 73 22.83 44.73 52.01
N ASN A 74 21.72 44.32 52.63
CA ASN A 74 20.42 44.94 52.39
C ASN A 74 20.17 46.04 53.42
N LEU A 75 19.68 47.19 52.94
CA LEU A 75 19.46 48.38 53.74
C LEU A 75 18.13 49.04 53.42
N ASP A 76 17.47 49.48 54.48
CA ASP A 76 16.23 50.24 54.40
C ASP A 76 16.57 51.72 54.58
N ILE A 77 16.21 52.51 53.57
CA ILE A 77 16.45 53.95 53.51
C ILE A 77 15.13 54.67 53.19
N ILE A 78 15.10 55.99 53.30
CA ILE A 78 13.97 56.82 52.84
C ILE A 78 14.43 57.72 51.68
N SER A 79 13.51 58.12 50.79
CA SER A 79 13.83 58.90 49.56
C SER A 79 14.64 60.17 49.83
N GLY A 80 14.34 60.88 50.92
CA GLY A 80 15.04 62.11 51.31
C GLY A 80 16.38 61.91 52.04
N GLU A 81 16.82 60.67 52.28
CA GLU A 81 18.05 60.38 53.03
C GLU A 81 19.31 60.71 52.23
N THR A 82 20.28 61.37 52.86
CA THR A 82 21.54 61.73 52.18
C THR A 82 22.46 60.52 52.01
N ILE A 83 23.27 60.54 50.95
CA ILE A 83 24.28 59.52 50.70
C ILE A 83 25.25 59.38 51.87
N GLY A 84 25.59 60.49 52.55
CA GLY A 84 26.37 60.47 53.79
C GLY A 84 25.72 59.64 54.91
N SER A 85 24.41 59.77 55.12
CA SER A 85 23.65 58.96 56.10
C SER A 85 23.61 57.49 55.71
N ILE A 86 23.43 57.20 54.41
CA ILE A 86 23.45 55.83 53.88
C ILE A 86 24.82 55.18 54.10
N LYS A 87 25.92 55.91 53.87
CA LYS A 87 27.28 55.42 54.17
C LYS A 87 27.48 55.16 55.66
N LYS A 88 26.90 55.97 56.54
CA LYS A 88 26.94 55.73 57.99
C LYS A 88 26.24 54.42 58.37
N LYS A 89 25.04 54.15 57.83
CA LYS A 89 24.34 52.87 58.02
C LYS A 89 25.14 51.67 57.49
N ILE A 90 25.82 51.84 56.36
CA ILE A 90 26.73 50.81 55.82
C ILE A 90 27.94 50.63 56.73
N SER A 91 28.52 51.72 57.24
CA SER A 91 29.65 51.70 58.17
C SER A 91 29.32 50.90 59.43
N GLU A 92 28.15 51.16 60.03
CA GLU A 92 27.67 50.50 61.23
C GLU A 92 27.38 49.00 61.00
N LYS A 93 26.81 48.62 59.85
CA LYS A 93 26.51 47.22 59.54
C LYS A 93 27.68 46.41 58.99
N SER A 94 28.66 47.06 58.36
CA SER A 94 29.81 46.39 57.72
C SER A 94 31.11 46.49 58.51
N ASN A 95 31.11 47.22 59.64
CA ASN A 95 32.28 47.49 60.47
C ASN A 95 33.44 48.18 59.71
N ASN A 96 33.15 48.93 58.65
CA ASN A 96 34.12 49.71 57.89
C ASN A 96 34.00 51.20 58.22
N PRO A 97 35.10 51.97 58.37
CA PRO A 97 35.02 53.41 58.65
C PRO A 97 34.21 54.16 57.59
N GLN A 98 33.30 55.05 57.98
CA GLN A 98 32.42 55.77 57.04
C GLN A 98 33.20 56.50 55.93
N ASP A 99 34.34 57.12 56.27
CA ASP A 99 35.21 57.85 55.32
C ASP A 99 35.89 56.94 54.28
N SER A 100 35.96 55.64 54.57
CA SER A 100 36.48 54.64 53.64
C SER A 100 35.44 54.23 52.59
N ILE A 101 34.15 54.51 52.79
CA ILE A 101 33.08 54.01 51.94
C ILE A 101 32.83 54.95 50.76
N VAL A 102 32.86 54.40 49.55
CA VAL A 102 32.49 55.07 48.30
C VAL A 102 31.34 54.29 47.65
N LEU A 103 30.24 54.97 47.35
CA LEU A 103 29.08 54.38 46.69
C LEU A 103 29.03 54.82 45.24
N ILE A 104 28.73 53.87 44.35
CA ILE A 104 28.57 54.10 42.91
C ILE A 104 27.18 53.64 42.49
N HIS A 105 26.50 54.50 41.75
CA HIS A 105 25.22 54.21 41.10
C HIS A 105 25.25 54.75 39.67
N ASN A 106 24.75 53.99 38.71
CA ASN A 106 24.74 54.35 37.28
C ASN A 106 26.10 54.81 36.73
N GLY A 107 27.20 54.23 37.23
CA GLY A 107 28.56 54.56 36.80
C GLY A 107 29.11 55.88 37.35
N ALA A 108 28.35 56.59 38.19
CA ALA A 108 28.78 57.81 38.85
C ALA A 108 29.05 57.59 40.34
N LYS A 109 30.12 58.21 40.85
CA LYS A 109 30.39 58.27 42.28
C LYS A 109 29.35 59.17 42.94
N LEU A 110 28.76 58.69 44.02
CA LEU A 110 27.77 59.45 44.78
C LEU A 110 28.43 60.41 45.76
N GLU A 111 27.97 61.66 45.74
CA GLU A 111 28.39 62.76 46.60
C GLU A 111 27.61 62.72 47.93
N ASP A 112 28.28 62.93 49.07
CA ASP A 112 27.69 62.72 50.40
C ASP A 112 26.49 63.64 50.71
N ASN A 113 26.44 64.81 50.09
CA ASN A 113 25.40 65.81 50.27
C ASN A 113 24.16 65.60 49.38
N SER A 114 24.22 64.67 48.42
CA SER A 114 23.07 64.35 47.57
C SER A 114 22.07 63.47 48.33
N THR A 115 20.77 63.64 48.08
CA THR A 115 19.74 62.72 48.60
C THR A 115 19.52 61.55 47.66
N ALA A 116 19.02 60.43 48.19
CA ALA A 116 18.70 59.23 47.41
C ALA A 116 17.77 59.55 46.22
N GLU A 117 16.80 60.45 46.41
CA GLU A 117 15.93 60.97 45.36
C GLU A 117 16.67 61.74 44.26
N GLN A 118 17.59 62.63 44.64
CA GLN A 118 18.36 63.45 43.69
C GLN A 118 19.26 62.60 42.78
N VAL A 119 19.75 61.46 43.29
CA VAL A 119 20.55 60.50 42.52
C VAL A 119 19.72 59.34 41.97
N LYS A 120 18.38 59.45 41.98
CA LYS A 120 17.41 58.52 41.39
C LYS A 120 17.46 57.09 41.95
N ILE A 121 17.78 56.93 43.23
CA ILE A 121 17.73 55.64 43.92
C ILE A 121 16.28 55.31 44.27
N VAL A 122 15.80 54.16 43.78
CA VAL A 122 14.47 53.60 44.08
C VAL A 122 14.59 52.27 44.83
N SER A 123 13.48 51.71 45.31
CA SER A 123 13.48 50.37 45.92
C SER A 123 14.11 49.34 44.97
N TYR A 124 14.89 48.45 45.56
CA TYR A 124 15.67 47.37 44.94
C TYR A 124 16.85 47.84 44.08
N THR A 125 17.18 49.14 44.13
CA THR A 125 18.40 49.66 43.50
C THR A 125 19.64 48.99 44.11
N THR A 126 20.51 48.48 43.24
CA THR A 126 21.81 47.96 43.64
C THR A 126 22.87 49.07 43.58
N LEU A 127 23.51 49.36 44.72
CA LEU A 127 24.65 50.26 44.82
C LEU A 127 25.94 49.45 44.92
N ILE A 128 26.96 49.85 44.18
CA ILE A 128 28.30 49.25 44.29
C ILE A 128 29.07 50.00 45.37
N CYS A 129 29.53 49.28 46.39
CA CYS A 129 30.31 49.82 47.49
C CYS A 129 31.80 49.47 47.33
N ILE A 130 32.63 50.51 47.35
CA ILE A 130 34.09 50.42 47.33
C ILE A 130 34.62 50.92 48.66
N ILE A 131 35.45 50.11 49.33
CA ILE A 131 36.12 50.47 50.57
C ILE A 131 37.55 50.93 50.26
N LYS A 132 37.85 52.21 50.52
CA LYS A 132 39.19 52.81 50.46
C LYS A 132 40.06 52.28 51.61
N PRO A 133 41.38 52.12 51.45
CA PRO A 133 42.23 51.62 52.52
C PRO A 133 42.35 52.63 53.68
N THR A 134 42.11 52.18 54.93
CA THR A 134 42.76 52.74 56.12
C THR A 134 44.06 51.99 56.40
N ALA A 135 45.04 52.68 57.01
CA ALA A 135 46.47 52.34 57.03
C ALA A 135 46.89 50.99 57.65
N GLN A 136 45.96 50.14 58.09
CA GLN A 136 46.26 48.84 58.72
C GLN A 136 45.29 47.75 58.23
N ALA A 137 45.56 47.11 57.09
CA ALA A 137 45.06 45.76 56.78
C ALA A 137 45.94 45.09 55.69
N PRO A 138 46.06 43.76 55.66
CA PRO A 138 47.09 43.05 54.89
C PRO A 138 46.90 43.13 53.37
N LYS A 139 48.03 43.17 52.64
CA LYS A 139 48.13 43.31 51.18
C LYS A 139 47.72 42.02 50.45
N VAL A 140 46.96 42.11 49.34
CA VAL A 140 46.69 41.00 48.41
C VAL A 140 47.60 41.17 47.16
N PRO A 141 48.33 40.15 46.69
CA PRO A 141 49.29 40.28 45.58
C PRO A 141 48.61 40.52 44.21
N MET A 142 49.29 41.29 43.34
CA MET A 142 48.89 41.69 41.97
C MET A 142 48.48 40.52 41.05
N ASN A 143 49.03 39.31 41.27
CA ASN A 143 48.76 38.10 40.47
C ASN A 143 47.30 37.61 40.57
N LYS A 144 46.69 37.69 41.76
CA LYS A 144 45.30 37.23 41.97
C LYS A 144 44.29 38.11 41.23
N GLY A 145 44.60 39.40 41.04
CA GLY A 145 43.75 40.30 40.25
C GLY A 145 43.76 39.95 38.76
N LEU A 146 44.94 39.71 38.19
CA LEU A 146 45.09 39.37 36.77
C LEU A 146 44.43 38.02 36.44
N TYR A 147 44.56 37.02 37.32
CA TYR A 147 43.88 35.73 37.19
C TYR A 147 42.36 35.88 37.13
N GLN A 148 41.77 36.69 38.02
CA GLN A 148 40.32 36.88 38.06
C GLN A 148 39.79 37.59 36.80
N ILE A 149 40.56 38.54 36.24
CA ILE A 149 40.19 39.18 34.97
C ILE A 149 40.25 38.18 33.82
N ALA A 150 41.32 37.37 33.76
CA ALA A 150 41.45 36.31 32.75
C ALA A 150 40.32 35.26 32.86
N LEU A 151 39.98 34.84 34.08
CA LEU A 151 38.87 33.93 34.35
C LEU A 151 37.53 34.54 33.97
N SER A 152 37.33 35.84 34.23
CA SER A 152 36.12 36.55 33.81
C SER A 152 36.01 36.63 32.29
N ALA A 153 37.10 36.92 31.58
CA ALA A 153 37.12 36.92 30.12
C ALA A 153 36.79 35.53 29.56
N TYR A 154 37.34 34.47 30.16
CA TYR A 154 37.00 33.08 29.81
C TYR A 154 35.52 32.76 30.01
N ASN A 155 34.95 33.16 31.16
CA ASN A 155 33.53 32.94 31.45
C ASN A 155 32.60 33.76 30.53
N MET A 156 33.08 34.89 30.01
CA MET A 156 32.37 35.71 29.02
C MET A 156 32.55 35.21 27.57
N GLY A 157 33.35 34.17 27.34
CA GLY A 157 33.60 33.59 26.02
C GLY A 157 34.62 34.34 25.16
N ASP A 158 35.33 35.34 25.71
CA ASP A 158 36.43 36.02 25.02
C ASP A 158 37.74 35.26 25.24
N TYR A 159 37.87 34.14 24.54
CA TYR A 159 39.01 33.21 24.72
C TYR A 159 40.34 33.82 24.30
N ASN A 160 40.35 34.72 23.31
CA ASN A 160 41.55 35.43 22.88
C ASN A 160 42.08 36.35 23.98
N GLU A 161 41.21 37.16 24.59
CA GLU A 161 41.61 38.05 25.68
C GLU A 161 41.96 37.26 26.95
N ALA A 162 41.20 36.20 27.25
CA ALA A 162 41.52 35.29 28.35
C ALA A 162 42.90 34.62 28.16
N LEU A 163 43.23 34.21 26.92
CA LEU A 163 44.53 33.64 26.58
C LEU A 163 45.63 34.67 26.76
N ARG A 164 45.48 35.87 26.18
CA ARG A 164 46.45 36.96 26.31
C ARG A 164 46.76 37.31 27.76
N LEU A 165 45.72 37.43 28.60
CA LEU A 165 45.87 37.76 30.02
C LEU A 165 46.49 36.61 30.82
N SER A 166 46.12 35.36 30.52
CA SER A 166 46.70 34.19 31.17
C SER A 166 48.15 33.93 30.75
N GLU A 167 48.55 34.28 29.52
CA GLU A 167 49.94 34.27 29.07
C GLU A 167 50.79 35.31 29.81
N ARG A 168 50.27 36.54 29.95
CA ARG A 168 50.92 37.58 30.74
C ARG A 168 51.09 37.15 32.20
N LEU A 169 50.06 36.54 32.80
CA LEU A 169 50.13 36.02 34.15
C LEU A 169 51.18 34.89 34.28
N HIS A 170 51.18 33.95 33.33
CA HIS A 170 52.18 32.87 33.29
C HIS A 170 53.60 33.45 33.23
N GLN A 171 53.86 34.44 32.37
CA GLN A 171 55.19 35.04 32.24
C GLN A 171 55.67 35.67 33.55
N VAL A 172 54.82 36.45 34.22
CA VAL A 172 55.13 37.07 35.53
C VAL A 172 55.42 36.00 36.60
N LEU A 173 54.67 34.90 36.61
CA LEU A 173 54.86 33.79 37.56
C LEU A 173 56.14 32.98 37.24
N LYS A 174 56.54 32.90 35.98
CA LYS A 174 57.77 32.22 35.55
C LYS A 174 59.03 33.03 35.89
N GLU A 175 58.99 34.34 35.68
CA GLU A 175 60.09 35.27 36.03
C GLU A 175 60.33 35.37 37.55
N SER A 176 59.30 35.11 38.36
CA SER A 176 59.41 35.14 39.82
C SER A 176 59.99 33.87 40.48
N ASN A 177 60.39 32.85 39.68
CA ASN A 177 60.94 31.56 40.15
C ASN A 177 60.13 30.96 41.31
N ALA A 178 58.93 30.46 41.02
CA ALA A 178 57.96 29.90 41.97
C ALA A 178 58.56 28.83 42.91
N THR A 179 59.20 29.27 43.98
CA THR A 179 59.92 28.46 44.97
C THR A 179 59.05 28.14 46.19
N THR A 180 58.03 28.97 46.46
CA THR A 180 57.06 28.75 47.54
C THR A 180 55.87 27.92 47.07
N ILE A 181 55.22 27.21 48.01
CA ILE A 181 54.02 26.40 47.74
C ILE A 181 52.87 27.27 47.19
N GLU A 182 52.69 28.48 47.72
CA GLU A 182 51.65 29.43 47.23
C GLU A 182 51.94 29.89 45.79
N ALA A 183 53.19 30.17 45.43
CA ALA A 183 53.55 30.55 44.05
C ALA A 183 53.35 29.39 43.07
N LYS A 184 53.65 28.15 43.48
CA LYS A 184 53.37 26.95 42.68
C LYS A 184 51.86 26.74 42.47
N LYS A 185 51.05 27.07 43.48
CA LYS A 185 49.58 27.02 43.40
C LYS A 185 49.03 28.06 42.42
N GLU A 186 49.50 29.31 42.51
CA GLU A 186 49.14 30.37 41.55
C GLU A 186 49.53 29.99 40.10
N LEU A 187 50.70 29.37 39.92
CA LEU A 187 51.13 28.87 38.61
C LEU A 187 50.24 27.72 38.11
N ALA A 188 49.90 26.75 38.96
CA ALA A 188 49.01 25.65 38.61
C ALA A 188 47.59 26.12 38.23
N GLU A 189 47.06 27.12 38.94
CA GLU A 189 45.77 27.76 38.62
C GLU A 189 45.82 28.48 37.26
N CYS A 190 46.89 29.24 37.00
CA CYS A 190 47.11 29.90 35.71
C CYS A 190 47.20 28.91 34.55
N LEU A 191 48.00 27.85 34.70
CA LEU A 191 48.15 26.79 33.69
C LEU A 191 46.83 26.04 33.45
N SER A 192 46.07 25.78 34.52
CA SER A 192 44.74 25.16 34.41
C SER A 192 43.77 26.03 33.61
N LEU A 193 43.80 27.36 33.82
CA LEU A 193 42.99 28.30 33.03
C LEU A 193 43.41 28.30 31.55
N LYS A 194 44.71 28.31 31.26
CA LYS A 194 45.22 28.17 29.87
C LYS A 194 44.77 26.86 29.24
N ALA A 195 44.84 25.75 29.97
CA ALA A 195 44.39 24.45 29.48
C ALA A 195 42.88 24.42 29.21
N MET A 196 42.08 25.07 30.06
CA MET A 196 40.63 25.25 29.80
C MET A 196 40.36 26.07 28.54
N ILE A 197 41.13 27.13 28.29
CA ILE A 197 41.03 27.95 27.07
C ILE A 197 41.37 27.10 25.83
N TYR A 198 42.52 26.42 25.83
CA TYR A 198 42.90 25.54 24.70
C TYR A 198 41.91 24.40 24.46
N LYS A 199 41.27 23.87 25.52
CA LYS A 199 40.18 22.89 25.38
C LYS A 199 38.97 23.48 24.64
N LYS A 200 38.64 24.76 24.87
CA LYS A 200 37.54 25.44 24.17
C LYS A 200 37.87 25.73 22.70
N GLU A 201 39.13 26.03 22.40
CA GLU A 201 39.65 26.22 21.03
C GLU A 201 39.92 24.90 20.28
N ALA A 202 39.50 23.75 20.84
CA ALA A 202 39.76 22.41 20.32
C ALA A 202 41.25 22.03 20.14
N SER A 203 42.16 22.78 20.77
CA SER A 203 43.60 22.49 20.84
C SER A 203 43.90 21.49 21.96
N TYR A 204 43.35 20.29 21.86
CA TYR A 204 43.35 19.30 22.94
C TYR A 204 44.74 18.78 23.34
N ASN A 205 45.67 18.65 22.40
CA ASN A 205 47.05 18.24 22.71
C ASN A 205 47.79 19.29 23.55
N ASN A 206 47.59 20.58 23.25
CA ASN A 206 48.15 21.68 24.03
C ASN A 206 47.53 21.73 25.43
N ALA A 207 46.21 21.55 25.52
CA ALA A 207 45.52 21.46 26.80
C ALA A 207 46.02 20.28 27.65
N LEU A 208 46.24 19.12 27.04
CA LEU A 208 46.74 17.92 27.73
C LEU A 208 48.16 18.15 28.26
N SER A 209 49.06 18.71 27.45
CA SER A 209 50.43 19.03 27.86
C SER A 209 50.48 19.99 29.05
N LEU A 210 49.61 21.01 29.06
CA LEU A 210 49.50 21.93 30.21
C LEU A 210 48.95 21.22 31.45
N TYR A 211 47.96 20.33 31.31
CA TYR A 211 47.47 19.57 32.45
C TYR A 211 48.50 18.56 32.98
N GLU A 212 49.41 18.03 32.16
CA GLU A 212 50.54 17.21 32.64
C GLU A 212 51.51 18.04 33.51
N GLU A 213 51.75 19.31 33.14
CA GLU A 213 52.52 20.26 33.94
C GLU A 213 51.80 20.59 35.26
N VAL A 214 50.49 20.88 35.19
CA VAL A 214 49.64 21.11 36.37
C VAL A 214 49.65 19.90 37.30
N LEU A 215 49.56 18.68 36.77
CA LEU A 215 49.58 17.45 37.55
C LEU A 215 50.89 17.30 38.32
N THR A 216 52.01 17.63 37.67
CA THR A 216 53.35 17.59 38.28
C THR A 216 53.45 18.61 39.42
N LEU A 217 52.98 19.84 39.21
CA LEU A 217 52.93 20.87 40.24
C LEU A 217 51.99 20.48 41.39
N ALA A 218 50.79 19.98 41.09
CA ALA A 218 49.80 19.57 42.09
C ALA A 218 50.34 18.48 43.02
N LYS A 219 51.08 17.50 42.48
CA LYS A 219 51.75 16.46 43.28
C LYS A 219 52.84 17.02 44.19
N GLN A 220 53.58 18.04 43.74
CA GLN A 220 54.58 18.71 44.58
C GLN A 220 53.95 19.54 45.70
N ILE A 221 52.75 20.09 45.50
CA ILE A 221 52.04 20.94 46.48
C ILE A 221 51.35 20.07 47.54
N GLU A 222 50.60 19.04 47.13
CA GLU A 222 49.67 18.32 48.01
C GLU A 222 49.92 16.79 48.11
N GLY A 223 50.94 16.27 47.40
CA GLY A 223 51.20 14.84 47.24
C GLY A 223 50.24 14.13 46.28
N ASP A 224 50.47 12.85 46.02
CA ASP A 224 49.69 12.04 45.04
C ASP A 224 48.20 11.87 45.38
N GLN A 225 47.78 12.22 46.59
CA GLN A 225 46.38 12.15 47.06
C GLN A 225 45.83 13.55 47.37
N GLY A 226 46.42 14.60 46.80
CA GLY A 226 45.95 15.99 46.89
C GLY A 226 44.62 16.22 46.17
N ALA A 227 43.85 17.21 46.63
CA ALA A 227 42.61 17.63 45.97
C ALA A 227 42.89 18.19 44.56
N MET A 228 43.96 18.98 44.40
CA MET A 228 44.38 19.51 43.10
C MET A 228 44.73 18.40 42.10
N VAL A 229 45.29 17.29 42.59
CA VAL A 229 45.60 16.11 41.76
C VAL A 229 44.30 15.48 41.24
N GLY A 230 43.31 15.27 42.12
CA GLY A 230 42.01 14.73 41.72
C GLY A 230 41.29 15.59 40.68
N GLU A 231 41.28 16.91 40.87
CA GLU A 231 40.67 17.85 39.91
C GLU A 231 41.41 17.89 38.57
N CYS A 232 42.75 17.89 38.59
CA CYS A 232 43.56 17.85 37.38
C CYS A 232 43.31 16.57 36.59
N LEU A 233 43.28 15.39 37.24
CA LEU A 233 43.00 14.11 36.60
C LEU A 233 41.60 14.09 35.96
N GLY A 234 40.59 14.64 36.63
CA GLY A 234 39.25 14.77 36.05
C GLY A 234 39.25 15.61 34.77
N ASN A 235 39.93 16.76 34.80
CA ASN A 235 40.07 17.63 33.62
C ASN A 235 40.90 16.99 32.50
N MET A 236 41.96 16.24 32.82
CA MET A 236 42.72 15.44 31.85
C MET A 236 41.83 14.38 31.20
N GLY A 237 40.99 13.71 32.00
CA GLY A 237 40.00 12.76 31.50
C GLY A 237 39.07 13.39 30.46
N ASP A 238 38.60 14.62 30.70
CA ASP A 238 37.79 15.36 29.72
C ASP A 238 38.52 15.64 28.40
N VAL A 239 39.79 16.04 28.48
CA VAL A 239 40.62 16.31 27.29
C VAL A 239 40.90 15.02 26.53
N LEU A 240 41.26 13.93 27.23
CA LEU A 240 41.49 12.61 26.62
C LEU A 240 40.23 12.06 25.97
N ARG A 241 39.06 12.27 26.58
CA ARG A 241 37.76 11.91 25.99
C ARG A 241 37.48 12.69 24.71
N LYS A 242 37.91 13.96 24.61
CA LYS A 242 37.80 14.77 23.38
C LYS A 242 38.80 14.39 22.29
N LEU A 243 39.90 13.73 22.66
CA LEU A 243 40.88 13.10 21.77
C LEU A 243 40.51 11.66 21.37
N ASP A 244 39.31 11.18 21.72
CA ASP A 244 38.86 9.80 21.55
C ASP A 244 39.75 8.73 22.23
N ARG A 245 40.60 9.13 23.19
CA ARG A 245 41.44 8.25 24.03
C ARG A 245 40.67 7.74 25.25
N PHE A 246 39.54 7.06 25.00
CA PHE A 246 38.56 6.73 26.04
C PHE A 246 39.06 5.80 27.15
N LYS A 247 40.01 4.90 26.85
CA LYS A 247 40.59 3.99 27.86
C LYS A 247 41.40 4.77 28.91
N GLU A 248 42.24 5.69 28.44
CA GLU A 248 43.04 6.56 29.31
C GLU A 248 42.16 7.57 30.03
N ALA A 249 41.14 8.11 29.37
CA ALA A 249 40.14 8.96 30.02
C ALA A 249 39.46 8.25 31.20
N ARG A 250 39.07 6.97 31.02
CA ARG A 250 38.48 6.15 32.09
C ARG A 250 39.42 6.01 33.28
N GLU A 251 40.68 5.69 33.02
CA GLU A 251 41.70 5.56 34.07
C GLU A 251 41.91 6.88 34.82
N MET A 252 41.94 8.01 34.12
CA MET A 252 42.03 9.33 34.75
C MET A 252 40.80 9.62 35.61
N TYR A 253 39.59 9.32 35.13
CA TYR A 253 38.35 9.50 35.89
C TYR A 253 38.27 8.59 37.12
N ASP A 254 38.65 7.31 37.02
CA ASP A 254 38.63 6.37 38.15
C ASP A 254 39.62 6.81 39.24
N ASN A 255 40.82 7.24 38.84
CA ASN A 255 41.82 7.79 39.77
C ASN A 255 41.36 9.11 40.40
N ALA A 256 40.77 10.02 39.60
CA ALA A 256 40.20 11.27 40.08
C ALA A 256 39.08 11.01 41.09
N LEU A 257 38.16 10.09 40.79
CA LEU A 257 37.03 9.75 41.64
C LEU A 257 37.51 9.23 43.00
N ARG A 258 38.47 8.29 43.00
CA ARG A 258 39.04 7.73 44.24
C ARG A 258 39.62 8.82 45.16
N ILE A 259 40.32 9.80 44.58
CA ILE A 259 40.92 10.91 45.35
C ILE A 259 39.83 11.86 45.87
N ILE A 260 38.88 12.23 45.00
CA ILE A 260 37.81 13.17 45.34
C ILE A 260 36.87 12.61 46.40
N GLU A 261 36.44 11.35 46.29
CA GLU A 261 35.58 10.70 47.28
C GLU A 261 36.27 10.60 48.65
N LYS A 262 37.57 10.29 48.68
CA LYS A 262 38.34 10.23 49.93
C LYS A 262 38.50 11.58 50.61
N ARG A 263 38.61 12.67 49.84
CA ARG A 263 38.88 14.03 50.36
C ARG A 263 37.62 14.81 50.69
N PHE A 264 36.61 14.72 49.83
CA PHE A 264 35.40 15.54 49.88
C PHE A 264 34.13 14.74 50.19
N GLY A 265 34.24 13.42 50.31
CA GLY A 265 33.11 12.52 50.50
C GLY A 265 32.49 12.05 49.17
N VAL A 266 31.80 10.91 49.24
CA VAL A 266 31.11 10.27 48.11
C VAL A 266 29.99 11.15 47.53
N ASP A 267 29.38 12.00 48.37
CA ASP A 267 28.28 12.90 47.98
C ASP A 267 28.75 14.29 47.52
N SER A 268 30.02 14.46 47.21
CA SER A 268 30.53 15.75 46.72
C SER A 268 30.09 16.00 45.27
N ILE A 269 29.70 17.24 44.94
CA ILE A 269 29.35 17.64 43.56
C ILE A 269 30.49 17.33 42.57
N LYS A 270 31.75 17.38 43.03
CA LYS A 270 32.92 16.98 42.23
C LYS A 270 32.88 15.50 41.86
N ALA A 271 32.54 14.60 42.80
CA ALA A 271 32.33 13.19 42.51
C ALA A 271 31.16 12.99 41.53
N GLY A 272 30.05 13.73 41.70
CA GLY A 272 28.92 13.73 40.76
C GLY A 272 29.31 14.06 39.31
N ASN A 273 30.16 15.09 39.11
CA ASN A 273 30.65 15.46 37.77
C ASN A 273 31.53 14.36 37.14
N ILE A 274 32.34 13.67 37.95
CA ILE A 274 33.17 12.56 37.49
C ILE A 274 32.28 11.35 37.13
N TRP A 275 31.24 11.05 37.92
CA TRP A 275 30.25 10.03 37.58
C TRP A 275 29.52 10.33 36.25
N ASN A 276 29.12 11.57 35.99
CA ASN A 276 28.58 11.97 34.67
C ASN A 276 29.58 11.69 33.54
N SER A 277 30.85 12.02 33.76
CA SER A 277 31.92 11.83 32.78
C SER A 277 32.24 10.34 32.52
N LEU A 278 32.26 9.51 33.56
CA LEU A 278 32.34 8.05 33.45
C LEU A 278 31.13 7.48 32.69
N GLY A 279 29.93 8.04 32.93
CA GLY A 279 28.73 7.70 32.17
C GLY A 279 28.88 8.00 30.67
N LEU A 280 29.46 9.15 30.31
CA LEU A 280 29.75 9.51 28.92
C LEU A 280 30.74 8.53 28.27
N VAL A 281 31.78 8.10 28.98
CA VAL A 281 32.74 7.08 28.49
C VAL A 281 32.07 5.73 28.33
N ALA A 282 31.29 5.27 29.32
CA ALA A 282 30.55 4.01 29.25
C ALA A 282 29.56 4.01 28.06
N LYS A 283 28.85 5.13 27.83
CA LYS A 283 27.96 5.31 26.68
C LYS A 283 28.70 5.17 25.34
N LYS A 284 29.95 5.62 25.25
CA LYS A 284 30.76 5.49 24.02
C LYS A 284 31.17 4.05 23.72
N TYR A 285 31.40 3.24 24.75
CA TYR A 285 31.62 1.79 24.60
C TYR A 285 30.32 0.98 24.46
N SER A 286 29.15 1.64 24.36
CA SER A 286 27.83 0.99 24.37
C SER A 286 27.59 0.15 25.63
N GLU A 287 28.31 0.42 26.73
CA GLU A 287 28.09 -0.20 28.05
C GLU A 287 26.90 0.50 28.74
N TYR A 288 25.71 0.41 28.15
CA TYR A 288 24.55 1.23 28.54
C TYR A 288 24.10 1.02 29.99
N ASP A 289 24.19 -0.19 30.53
CA ASP A 289 23.86 -0.45 31.94
C ASP A 289 24.82 0.27 32.90
N LYS A 290 26.12 0.27 32.58
CA LYS A 290 27.12 1.02 33.37
C LYS A 290 26.92 2.52 33.22
N ALA A 291 26.56 2.99 32.03
CA ALA A 291 26.25 4.40 31.79
C ALA A 291 25.03 4.85 32.60
N ILE A 292 23.94 4.08 32.60
CA ILE A 292 22.74 4.34 33.40
C ILE A 292 23.09 4.40 34.88
N ALA A 293 23.83 3.41 35.40
CA ALA A 293 24.23 3.39 36.80
C ALA A 293 25.10 4.61 37.18
N ALA A 294 26.03 5.00 36.31
CA ALA A 294 26.87 6.18 36.53
C ALA A 294 26.06 7.48 36.52
N TYR A 295 25.13 7.65 35.58
CA TYR A 295 24.24 8.83 35.56
C TYR A 295 23.28 8.87 36.74
N GLN A 296 22.73 7.73 37.17
CA GLN A 296 21.87 7.66 38.36
C GLN A 296 22.64 8.06 39.63
N LYS A 297 23.89 7.62 39.78
CA LYS A 297 24.78 8.08 40.87
C LYS A 297 25.05 9.58 40.78
N ALA A 298 25.35 10.09 39.59
CA ALA A 298 25.55 11.52 39.38
C ALA A 298 24.30 12.35 39.74
N LEU A 299 23.10 11.90 39.35
CA LEU A 299 21.83 12.56 39.67
C LEU A 299 21.43 12.47 41.15
N ALA A 300 21.87 11.43 41.87
CA ALA A 300 21.64 11.32 43.31
C ALA A 300 22.47 12.35 44.09
N ILE A 301 23.67 12.68 43.57
CA ILE A 301 24.61 13.65 44.16
C ILE A 301 24.26 15.08 43.73
N ILE A 302 24.11 15.29 42.43
CA ILE A 302 23.78 16.59 41.83
C ILE A 302 22.26 16.72 41.94
N GLY A 303 21.75 17.47 42.91
CA GLY A 303 20.30 17.65 43.08
C GLY A 303 19.67 18.52 41.98
N LYS A 304 18.34 18.45 41.83
CA LYS A 304 17.55 19.21 40.82
C LYS A 304 17.73 20.73 40.87
N ASN A 305 18.21 21.28 41.98
CA ASN A 305 18.46 22.71 42.15
C ASN A 305 19.78 23.16 41.52
N ASP A 306 20.68 22.24 41.17
CA ASP A 306 21.90 22.53 40.42
C ASP A 306 21.62 22.39 38.93
N ILE A 307 21.95 23.40 38.15
CA ILE A 307 21.71 23.40 36.70
C ILE A 307 22.42 22.25 35.98
N LYS A 308 23.54 21.75 36.53
CA LYS A 308 24.23 20.55 35.99
C LYS A 308 23.36 19.30 36.01
N TRP A 309 22.31 19.27 36.84
CA TRP A 309 21.34 18.19 36.84
C TRP A 309 20.71 17.99 35.46
N THR A 310 20.51 19.07 34.69
CA THR A 310 19.88 19.00 33.36
C THR A 310 20.78 18.29 32.34
N GLU A 311 22.09 18.53 32.39
CA GLU A 311 23.07 17.86 31.53
C GLU A 311 23.08 16.35 31.79
N VAL A 312 23.14 15.95 33.07
CA VAL A 312 23.15 14.53 33.45
C VAL A 312 21.81 13.87 33.08
N THR A 313 20.70 14.56 33.29
CA THR A 313 19.35 14.08 32.95
C THR A 313 19.19 13.89 31.45
N TYR A 314 19.66 14.86 30.65
CA TYR A 314 19.70 14.76 29.19
C TYR A 314 20.56 13.58 28.73
N ASN A 315 21.75 13.40 29.32
CA ASN A 315 22.63 12.30 28.98
C ASN A 315 22.02 10.93 29.30
N LEU A 316 21.32 10.81 30.43
CA LEU A 316 20.57 9.60 30.79
C LEU A 316 19.40 9.35 29.83
N ALA A 317 18.65 10.39 29.47
CA ALA A 317 17.58 10.32 28.48
C ALA A 317 18.11 9.84 27.11
N ASP A 318 19.28 10.31 26.68
CA ASP A 318 19.92 9.87 25.45
C ASP A 318 20.33 8.39 25.49
N VAL A 319 20.76 7.87 26.64
CA VAL A 319 20.98 6.42 26.80
C VAL A 319 19.67 5.66 26.70
N TYR A 320 18.62 6.08 27.40
CA TYR A 320 17.31 5.42 27.30
C TYR A 320 16.76 5.43 25.87
N ARG A 321 16.96 6.53 25.13
CA ARG A 321 16.61 6.63 23.71
C ARG A 321 17.40 5.65 22.84
N LYS A 322 18.69 5.42 23.15
CA LYS A 322 19.56 4.47 22.43
C LYS A 322 19.21 3.02 22.69
N ILE A 323 18.71 2.68 23.88
CA ILE A 323 18.21 1.33 24.22
C ILE A 323 16.68 1.20 24.05
N GLU A 324 16.07 2.12 23.29
CA GLU A 324 14.66 2.10 22.88
C GLU A 324 13.62 2.15 24.02
N LYS A 325 14.01 2.64 25.20
CA LYS A 325 13.10 2.95 26.30
C LYS A 325 12.53 4.36 26.13
N PHE A 326 11.70 4.54 25.10
CA PHE A 326 11.24 5.86 24.65
C PHE A 326 10.43 6.64 25.70
N THR A 327 9.55 5.98 26.46
CA THR A 327 8.77 6.65 27.53
C THR A 327 9.67 7.27 28.58
N GLN A 328 10.67 6.53 29.07
CA GLN A 328 11.63 7.02 30.06
C GLN A 328 12.50 8.15 29.51
N ALA A 329 12.91 8.04 28.24
CA ALA A 329 13.66 9.11 27.58
C ALA A 329 12.83 10.39 27.46
N LYS A 330 11.56 10.28 27.03
CA LYS A 330 10.63 11.41 26.88
C LYS A 330 10.42 12.16 28.19
N GLU A 331 10.13 11.42 29.26
CA GLU A 331 9.96 12.00 30.60
C GLU A 331 11.18 12.78 31.06
N LEU A 332 12.38 12.19 30.92
CA LEU A 332 13.62 12.85 31.33
C LEU A 332 13.96 14.06 30.45
N TYR A 333 13.73 14.00 29.14
CA TYR A 333 13.89 15.17 28.28
C TYR A 333 12.93 16.30 28.65
N HIS A 334 11.66 16.02 28.96
CA HIS A 334 10.72 17.04 29.43
C HIS A 334 11.13 17.62 30.79
N GLN A 335 11.64 16.80 31.71
CA GLN A 335 12.16 17.29 32.98
C GLN A 335 13.38 18.20 32.78
N ALA A 336 14.34 17.81 31.94
CA ALA A 336 15.49 18.63 31.60
C ALA A 336 15.05 19.95 30.94
N LEU A 337 14.12 19.89 29.97
CA LEU A 337 13.57 21.05 29.28
C LEU A 337 12.95 22.05 30.26
N SER A 338 12.11 21.57 31.18
CA SER A 338 11.42 22.43 32.17
C SER A 338 12.40 23.17 33.08
N VAL A 339 13.45 22.49 33.56
CA VAL A 339 14.47 23.12 34.41
C VAL A 339 15.31 24.12 33.60
N ILE A 340 15.70 23.79 32.36
CA ILE A 340 16.45 24.68 31.48
C ILE A 340 15.64 25.94 31.16
N GLU A 341 14.37 25.81 30.80
CA GLU A 341 13.50 26.95 30.49
C GLU A 341 13.28 27.86 31.69
N THR A 342 13.15 27.29 32.90
CA THR A 342 13.00 28.06 34.13
C THR A 342 14.29 28.79 34.52
N SER A 343 15.46 28.17 34.27
CA SER A 343 16.76 28.70 34.72
C SER A 343 17.39 29.69 33.74
N TYR A 344 17.30 29.40 32.43
CA TYR A 344 17.96 30.16 31.37
C TYR A 344 17.00 30.87 30.41
N GLY A 345 15.69 30.58 30.49
CA GLY A 345 14.69 31.12 29.59
C GLY A 345 14.45 30.24 28.36
N LYS A 346 13.34 30.51 27.66
CA LYS A 346 12.82 29.66 26.57
C LYS A 346 13.62 29.72 25.26
N ASP A 347 14.46 30.73 25.11
CA ASP A 347 15.28 30.97 23.90
C ASP A 347 16.75 30.55 24.10
N HIS A 348 17.09 29.86 25.18
CA HIS A 348 18.46 29.42 25.44
C HIS A 348 18.90 28.28 24.48
N PRO A 349 20.15 28.24 23.98
CA PRO A 349 20.64 27.18 23.10
C PRO A 349 20.42 25.74 23.58
N GLU A 350 20.47 25.49 24.88
CA GLU A 350 20.22 24.15 25.43
C GLU A 350 18.77 23.69 25.23
N VAL A 351 17.81 24.62 25.20
CA VAL A 351 16.40 24.32 24.86
C VAL A 351 16.33 23.73 23.45
N ALA A 352 17.09 24.27 22.50
CA ALA A 352 17.12 23.76 21.14
C ALA A 352 17.68 22.33 21.05
N GLU A 353 18.70 22.00 21.85
CA GLU A 353 19.25 20.64 21.89
C GLU A 353 18.23 19.62 22.42
N VAL A 354 17.54 19.96 23.51
CA VAL A 354 16.48 19.11 24.07
C VAL A 354 15.29 18.99 23.11
N CYS A 355 14.89 20.10 22.47
CA CYS A 355 13.82 20.08 21.47
C CYS A 355 14.18 19.20 20.26
N ASN A 356 15.41 19.28 19.74
CA ASN A 356 15.86 18.37 18.68
C ASN A 356 15.83 16.90 19.14
N ALA A 357 16.26 16.60 20.38
CA ALA A 357 16.22 15.25 20.91
C ALA A 357 14.78 14.70 21.08
N LEU A 358 13.84 15.54 21.53
CA LEU A 358 12.41 15.23 21.57
C LEU A 358 11.87 14.99 20.16
N GLY A 359 12.18 15.86 19.19
CA GLY A 359 11.78 15.67 17.79
C GLY A 359 12.30 14.36 17.19
N MET A 360 13.52 13.92 17.56
CA MET A 360 14.06 12.63 17.15
C MET A 360 13.28 11.45 17.75
N LEU A 361 12.78 11.61 18.97
CA LEU A 361 11.97 10.61 19.66
C LEU A 361 10.59 10.50 19.02
N GLU A 362 9.90 11.63 18.85
CA GLU A 362 8.59 11.70 18.20
C GLU A 362 8.65 11.13 16.77
N LYS A 363 9.72 11.43 16.02
CA LYS A 363 9.97 10.85 14.68
C LYS A 363 10.05 9.32 14.72
N LYS A 364 10.69 8.74 15.75
CA LYS A 364 10.80 7.28 15.90
C LYS A 364 9.48 6.63 16.29
N GLU A 365 8.67 7.33 17.09
CA GLU A 365 7.34 6.85 17.51
C GLU A 365 6.26 7.04 16.43
N GLY A 366 6.57 7.80 15.37
CA GLY A 366 5.65 8.07 14.24
C GLY A 366 4.80 9.33 14.42
N ASN A 367 5.05 10.10 15.49
CA ASN A 367 4.38 11.37 15.80
C ASN A 367 5.01 12.51 14.99
N TYR A 368 4.78 12.50 13.67
CA TYR A 368 5.52 13.37 12.75
C TYR A 368 5.20 14.86 12.91
N TYR A 369 4.00 15.23 13.35
CA TYR A 369 3.63 16.64 13.55
C TYR A 369 4.24 17.23 14.83
N GLU A 370 4.30 16.45 15.90
CA GLU A 370 4.99 16.80 17.14
C GLU A 370 6.50 16.92 16.89
N ALA A 371 7.06 16.00 16.10
CA ALA A 371 8.45 16.09 15.66
C ALA A 371 8.73 17.38 14.88
N LEU A 372 7.84 17.74 13.93
CA LEU A 372 7.91 18.98 13.16
C LEU A 372 8.00 20.21 14.07
N SER A 373 7.05 20.33 15.01
CA SER A 373 6.99 21.44 15.96
C SER A 373 8.26 21.58 16.80
N HIS A 374 8.79 20.45 17.30
CA HIS A 374 10.04 20.44 18.06
C HIS A 374 11.26 20.86 17.24
N TYR A 375 11.38 20.41 15.98
CA TYR A 375 12.49 20.82 15.11
C TYR A 375 12.40 22.29 14.68
N GLU A 376 11.20 22.79 14.37
CA GLU A 376 10.98 24.20 14.04
C GLU A 376 11.36 25.11 15.21
N ARG A 377 10.98 24.73 16.43
CA ARG A 377 11.37 25.44 17.65
C ARG A 377 12.89 25.44 17.84
N ALA A 378 13.55 24.30 17.68
CA ALA A 378 15.01 24.20 17.80
C ALA A 378 15.73 25.06 16.74
N LEU A 379 15.23 25.04 15.50
CA LEU A 379 15.77 25.84 14.39
C LEU A 379 15.63 27.34 14.65
N ASN A 380 14.48 27.80 15.12
CA ASN A 380 14.26 29.22 15.44
C ASN A 380 15.26 29.71 16.52
N ILE A 381 15.42 28.94 17.60
CA ILE A 381 16.34 29.29 18.70
C ILE A 381 17.79 29.36 18.21
N VAL A 382 18.27 28.35 17.48
CA VAL A 382 19.65 28.33 16.98
C VAL A 382 19.89 29.42 15.95
N ASN A 383 18.94 29.67 15.06
CA ASN A 383 19.04 30.74 14.07
C ASN A 383 19.16 32.12 14.73
N ARG A 384 18.35 32.40 15.76
CA ARG A 384 18.44 33.67 16.52
C ARG A 384 19.72 33.79 17.33
N THR A 385 20.22 32.69 17.89
CA THR A 385 21.37 32.73 18.81
C THR A 385 22.73 32.73 18.10
N PHE A 386 22.88 31.91 17.05
CA PHE A 386 24.17 31.70 16.37
C PHE A 386 24.18 32.19 14.92
N GLY A 387 23.04 32.67 14.42
CA GLY A 387 22.87 33.10 13.03
C GLY A 387 22.56 31.94 12.07
N PRO A 388 22.13 32.27 10.83
CA PRO A 388 21.61 31.30 9.86
C PRO A 388 22.66 30.32 9.32
N ALA A 389 23.93 30.72 9.26
CA ALA A 389 25.02 29.89 8.73
C ALA A 389 25.60 28.87 9.71
N HIS A 390 25.11 28.83 10.97
CA HIS A 390 25.64 27.92 11.97
C HIS A 390 25.32 26.45 11.61
N PRO A 391 26.27 25.50 11.75
CA PRO A 391 26.07 24.11 11.30
C PRO A 391 24.89 23.39 11.98
N LYS A 392 24.51 23.76 13.20
CA LYS A 392 23.30 23.24 13.87
C LYS A 392 22.02 23.49 13.07
N ASN A 393 21.90 24.62 12.35
CA ASN A 393 20.74 24.86 11.48
C ASN A 393 20.68 23.83 10.36
N GLY A 394 21.83 23.51 9.77
CA GLY A 394 21.94 22.47 8.75
C GLY A 394 21.45 21.11 9.27
N ILE A 395 21.91 20.69 10.45
CA ILE A 395 21.50 19.43 11.09
C ILE A 395 19.97 19.41 11.35
N TYR A 396 19.42 20.48 11.89
CA TYR A 396 17.98 20.55 12.20
C TYR A 396 17.12 20.61 10.94
N LEU A 397 17.57 21.30 9.89
CA LEU A 397 16.92 21.27 8.58
C LEU A 397 16.95 19.86 7.96
N THR A 398 18.04 19.10 8.10
CA THR A 398 18.09 17.69 7.68
C THR A 398 16.99 16.88 8.37
N ASN A 399 16.83 17.05 9.69
CA ASN A 399 15.79 16.37 10.44
C ASN A 399 14.38 16.80 10.01
N LEU A 400 14.17 18.09 9.70
CA LEU A 400 12.91 18.61 9.19
C LEU A 400 12.57 18.07 7.79
N GLY A 401 13.54 18.00 6.89
CA GLY A 401 13.40 17.38 5.57
C GLY A 401 13.01 15.90 5.68
N ASP A 402 13.50 15.21 6.71
CA ASP A 402 13.17 13.83 7.02
C ASP A 402 11.69 13.68 7.42
N ILE A 403 11.15 14.65 8.16
CA ILE A 403 9.73 14.71 8.52
C ILE A 403 8.87 14.98 7.29
N HIS A 404 9.21 15.99 6.46
CA HIS A 404 8.48 16.25 5.21
C HIS A 404 8.43 15.00 4.31
N ARG A 405 9.56 14.29 4.18
CA ARG A 405 9.64 13.03 3.44
C ARG A 405 8.74 11.94 4.02
N LYS A 406 8.65 11.82 5.35
CA LYS A 406 7.79 10.85 6.04
C LYS A 406 6.29 11.17 5.92
N LEU A 407 5.96 12.46 5.85
CA LEU A 407 4.60 12.95 5.58
C LEU A 407 4.22 12.85 4.09
N GLY A 408 5.17 12.53 3.20
CA GLY A 408 4.95 12.40 1.76
C GLY A 408 5.12 13.69 0.96
N ASP A 409 5.45 14.80 1.62
CA ASP A 409 5.79 16.06 0.93
C ASP A 409 7.25 16.03 0.45
N PHE A 410 7.44 15.35 -0.67
CA PHE A 410 8.77 15.19 -1.26
C PHE A 410 9.35 16.51 -1.79
N ASN A 411 8.52 17.51 -2.13
CA ASN A 411 8.99 18.80 -2.64
C ASN A 411 9.57 19.63 -1.51
N ALA A 412 8.83 19.78 -0.40
CA ALA A 412 9.34 20.46 0.77
C ALA A 412 10.57 19.76 1.35
N ALA A 413 10.62 18.41 1.30
CA ALA A 413 11.79 17.67 1.72
C ALA A 413 13.03 18.02 0.89
N GLU A 414 12.94 18.01 -0.44
CA GLU A 414 14.06 18.33 -1.33
C GLU A 414 14.57 19.76 -1.14
N GLU A 415 13.67 20.75 -1.02
CA GLU A 415 14.03 22.14 -0.76
C GLU A 415 14.74 22.30 0.59
N THR A 416 14.21 21.65 1.63
CA THR A 416 14.76 21.72 2.99
C THR A 416 16.14 21.08 3.05
N TYR A 417 16.34 19.92 2.40
CA TYR A 417 17.66 19.29 2.31
C TYR A 417 18.66 20.13 1.51
N ALA A 418 18.23 20.80 0.44
CA ALA A 418 19.12 21.69 -0.33
C ALA A 418 19.65 22.85 0.54
N LYS A 419 18.79 23.44 1.37
CA LYS A 419 19.20 24.47 2.36
C LYS A 419 20.16 23.90 3.40
N ALA A 420 19.86 22.71 3.95
CA ALA A 420 20.74 22.03 4.89
C ALA A 420 22.12 21.75 4.30
N LEU A 421 22.16 21.24 3.07
CA LEU A 421 23.38 20.89 2.35
C LEU A 421 24.27 22.12 2.15
N ALA A 422 23.70 23.25 1.72
CA ALA A 422 24.43 24.49 1.51
C ALA A 422 25.08 25.01 2.81
N ILE A 423 24.33 25.00 3.92
CA ILE A 423 24.85 25.43 5.23
C ILE A 423 25.98 24.51 5.71
N LEU A 424 25.79 23.18 5.63
CA LEU A 424 26.78 22.22 6.13
C LEU A 424 28.05 22.20 5.29
N GLN A 425 27.95 22.33 3.96
CA GLN A 425 29.11 22.44 3.08
C GLN A 425 29.93 23.69 3.38
N LEU A 426 29.26 24.83 3.63
CA LEU A 426 29.93 26.09 3.97
C LEU A 426 30.60 26.00 5.35
N ALA A 427 29.90 25.44 6.35
CA ALA A 427 30.37 25.46 7.74
C ALA A 427 31.38 24.35 8.07
N LEU A 428 31.25 23.17 7.47
CA LEU A 428 32.02 21.96 7.83
C LEU A 428 32.87 21.41 6.68
N GLY A 429 32.69 21.90 5.46
CA GLY A 429 33.39 21.43 4.27
C GLY A 429 32.66 20.31 3.53
N MET A 430 33.11 20.04 2.29
CA MET A 430 32.44 19.15 1.34
C MET A 430 32.52 17.65 1.66
N GLU A 431 33.49 17.25 2.46
CA GLU A 431 33.79 15.84 2.79
C GLU A 431 33.38 15.49 4.24
N HIS A 432 32.57 16.33 4.89
CA HIS A 432 32.13 16.10 6.26
C HIS A 432 30.99 15.06 6.33
N VAL A 433 30.95 14.24 7.40
CA VAL A 433 29.92 13.19 7.57
C VAL A 433 28.48 13.73 7.53
N GLU A 434 28.22 14.91 8.09
CA GLU A 434 26.90 15.55 8.05
C GLU A 434 26.45 15.90 6.62
N VAL A 435 27.40 16.20 5.72
CA VAL A 435 27.11 16.39 4.29
C VAL A 435 26.69 15.05 3.67
N ALA A 436 27.36 13.95 4.02
CA ALA A 436 26.98 12.61 3.56
C ALA A 436 25.57 12.20 4.03
N GLU A 437 25.18 12.56 5.25
CA GLU A 437 23.84 12.30 5.77
C GLU A 437 22.75 13.00 4.93
N VAL A 438 22.95 14.28 4.60
CA VAL A 438 22.01 15.02 3.75
C VAL A 438 21.94 14.41 2.34
N LEU A 439 23.09 14.09 1.74
CA LEU A 439 23.14 13.49 0.40
C LEU A 439 22.40 12.15 0.34
N ASN A 440 22.58 11.28 1.33
CA ASN A 440 21.84 10.02 1.44
C ASN A 440 20.33 10.27 1.61
N SER A 441 19.92 11.23 2.43
CA SER A 441 18.51 11.57 2.64
C SER A 441 17.84 12.18 1.40
N MET A 442 18.54 13.03 0.65
CA MET A 442 18.09 13.51 -0.66
C MET A 442 17.95 12.35 -1.66
N GLY A 443 18.92 11.43 -1.69
CA GLY A 443 18.85 10.22 -2.49
C GLY A 443 17.61 9.37 -2.18
N LEU A 444 17.15 9.33 -0.93
CA LEU A 444 15.93 8.60 -0.54
C LEU A 444 14.67 9.23 -1.14
N VAL A 445 14.60 10.56 -1.19
CA VAL A 445 13.50 11.29 -1.82
C VAL A 445 13.44 10.99 -3.32
N LEU A 446 14.57 11.14 -4.01
CA LEU A 446 14.67 10.88 -5.45
C LEU A 446 14.37 9.41 -5.80
N LYS A 447 14.86 8.47 -4.99
CA LYS A 447 14.52 7.04 -5.14
C LYS A 447 13.02 6.79 -5.02
N LYS A 448 12.33 7.44 -4.08
CA LYS A 448 10.87 7.29 -3.91
C LYS A 448 10.07 7.86 -5.08
N ARG A 449 10.62 8.82 -5.81
CA ARG A 449 10.07 9.35 -7.08
C ARG A 449 10.51 8.56 -8.32
N ALA A 450 11.25 7.47 -8.15
CA ALA A 450 11.87 6.70 -9.24
C ALA A 450 12.87 7.49 -10.10
N GLU A 451 13.44 8.59 -9.58
CA GLU A 451 14.47 9.41 -10.24
C GLU A 451 15.88 8.85 -9.97
N TYR A 452 16.10 7.61 -10.40
CA TYR A 452 17.31 6.83 -10.07
C TYR A 452 18.61 7.48 -10.55
N ASP A 453 18.61 8.12 -11.73
CA ASP A 453 19.79 8.77 -12.33
C ASP A 453 20.28 9.98 -11.52
N ARG A 454 19.35 10.69 -10.86
CA ARG A 454 19.70 11.79 -9.95
C ARG A 454 20.12 11.28 -8.57
N ALA A 455 19.59 10.14 -8.13
CA ALA A 455 19.84 9.59 -6.80
C ALA A 455 21.21 8.90 -6.68
N GLU A 456 21.64 8.16 -7.71
CA GLU A 456 22.91 7.43 -7.73
C GLU A 456 24.13 8.30 -7.35
N PRO A 457 24.40 9.45 -8.00
CA PRO A 457 25.59 10.26 -7.68
C PRO A 457 25.58 10.77 -6.23
N LEU A 458 24.40 11.04 -5.65
CA LEU A 458 24.29 11.46 -4.25
C LEU A 458 24.68 10.32 -3.30
N TYR A 459 24.16 9.11 -3.54
CA TYR A 459 24.54 7.95 -2.73
C TYR A 459 26.00 7.57 -2.91
N THR A 460 26.53 7.57 -4.14
CA THR A 460 27.95 7.27 -4.39
C THR A 460 28.87 8.23 -3.64
N ARG A 461 28.55 9.53 -3.66
CA ARG A 461 29.32 10.53 -2.90
C ARG A 461 29.17 10.34 -1.39
N ALA A 462 27.95 10.09 -0.90
CA ALA A 462 27.72 9.81 0.52
C ALA A 462 28.51 8.59 1.00
N VAL A 463 28.49 7.49 0.25
CA VAL A 463 29.26 6.26 0.51
C VAL A 463 30.76 6.56 0.56
N LYS A 464 31.30 7.32 -0.40
CA LYS A 464 32.71 7.70 -0.41
C LYS A 464 33.10 8.45 0.86
N ILE A 465 32.35 9.48 1.24
CA ILE A 465 32.62 10.28 2.44
C ILE A 465 32.65 9.40 3.70
N VAL A 466 31.66 8.51 3.88
CA VAL A 466 31.62 7.66 5.08
C VAL A 466 32.70 6.57 5.09
N ILE A 467 33.13 6.07 3.93
CA ILE A 467 34.28 5.17 3.81
C ILE A 467 35.56 5.91 4.19
N ASP A 468 35.79 7.10 3.64
CA ASP A 468 36.98 7.90 3.89
C ASP A 468 37.05 8.35 5.37
N THR A 469 35.89 8.52 6.03
CA THR A 469 35.80 8.94 7.44
C THR A 469 35.92 7.78 8.44
N PHE A 470 35.23 6.65 8.20
CA PHE A 470 35.09 5.57 9.20
C PHE A 470 35.66 4.22 8.75
N GLY A 471 36.07 4.08 7.48
CA GLY A 471 36.50 2.84 6.87
C GLY A 471 35.35 1.95 6.36
N GLU A 472 35.67 1.04 5.43
CA GLU A 472 34.71 0.17 4.72
C GLU A 472 33.81 -0.69 5.62
N LYS A 473 34.24 -1.02 6.84
CA LYS A 473 33.51 -1.93 7.73
C LYS A 473 32.47 -1.25 8.62
N HIS A 474 32.36 0.09 8.58
CA HIS A 474 31.46 0.83 9.45
C HIS A 474 29.98 0.69 9.04
N TYR A 475 29.07 0.61 10.01
CA TYR A 475 27.64 0.37 9.72
C TYR A 475 26.99 1.40 8.77
N LYS A 476 27.40 2.69 8.84
CA LYS A 476 26.89 3.73 7.91
C LYS A 476 27.22 3.40 6.46
N VAL A 477 28.39 2.81 6.19
CA VAL A 477 28.75 2.31 4.84
C VAL A 477 27.74 1.25 4.41
N GLY A 478 27.42 0.31 5.31
CA GLY A 478 26.41 -0.71 5.09
C GLY A 478 25.05 -0.14 4.67
N ILE A 479 24.51 0.79 5.46
CA ILE A 479 23.20 1.42 5.18
C ILE A 479 23.21 2.14 3.82
N TYR A 480 24.25 2.91 3.52
CA TYR A 480 24.30 3.70 2.30
C TYR A 480 24.50 2.82 1.05
N LEU A 481 25.31 1.76 1.17
CA LEU A 481 25.45 0.75 0.11
C LEU A 481 24.13 -0.01 -0.13
N ASN A 482 23.34 -0.30 0.92
CA ASN A 482 22.02 -0.92 0.77
C ASN A 482 21.08 -0.03 -0.08
N ASN A 483 21.08 1.27 0.17
CA ASN A 483 20.29 2.22 -0.63
C ASN A 483 20.77 2.33 -2.08
N LEU A 484 22.08 2.34 -2.30
CA LEU A 484 22.67 2.35 -3.64
C LEU A 484 22.36 1.06 -4.41
N ALA A 485 22.47 -0.10 -3.76
CA ALA A 485 22.15 -1.39 -4.36
C ALA A 485 20.66 -1.50 -4.74
N ASP A 486 19.77 -0.90 -3.95
CA ASP A 486 18.33 -0.90 -4.24
C ASP A 486 18.01 -0.11 -5.52
N ILE A 487 18.77 0.94 -5.84
CA ILE A 487 18.66 1.62 -7.15
C ILE A 487 19.02 0.66 -8.28
N GLU A 488 20.16 -0.02 -8.17
CA GLU A 488 20.61 -0.96 -9.22
C GLU A 488 19.60 -2.09 -9.43
N ARG A 489 19.03 -2.61 -8.34
CA ARG A 489 17.97 -3.62 -8.38
C ARG A 489 16.72 -3.09 -9.08
N LYS A 490 16.31 -1.85 -8.81
CA LYS A 490 15.14 -1.22 -9.45
C LYS A 490 15.34 -0.93 -10.93
N ARG A 491 16.59 -0.71 -11.37
CA ARG A 491 16.96 -0.60 -12.79
C ARG A 491 17.08 -1.95 -13.50
N GLY A 492 17.06 -3.06 -12.76
CA GLY A 492 17.26 -4.41 -13.33
C GLY A 492 18.72 -4.86 -13.41
N ASN A 493 19.67 -4.10 -12.87
CA ASN A 493 21.09 -4.46 -12.82
C ASN A 493 21.37 -5.39 -11.63
N TYR A 494 20.79 -6.59 -11.65
CA TYR A 494 20.72 -7.50 -10.51
C TYR A 494 22.10 -7.98 -10.02
N GLU A 495 23.05 -8.26 -10.89
CA GLU A 495 24.40 -8.70 -10.53
C GLU A 495 25.19 -7.58 -9.85
N LYS A 496 25.08 -6.34 -10.36
CA LYS A 496 25.68 -5.15 -9.74
C LYS A 496 25.05 -4.90 -8.37
N ALA A 497 23.73 -4.99 -8.27
CA ALA A 497 23.01 -4.86 -6.99
C ALA A 497 23.48 -5.91 -5.97
N LEU A 498 23.58 -7.18 -6.37
CA LEU A 498 24.02 -8.28 -5.51
C LEU A 498 25.45 -8.05 -4.98
N SER A 499 26.36 -7.59 -5.84
CA SER A 499 27.72 -7.24 -5.43
C SER A 499 27.74 -6.14 -4.35
N ILE A 500 26.95 -5.08 -4.54
CA ILE A 500 26.86 -3.96 -3.60
C ILE A 500 26.17 -4.40 -2.30
N TYR A 501 25.10 -5.20 -2.35
CA TYR A 501 24.46 -5.75 -1.16
C TYR A 501 25.39 -6.65 -0.34
N ASN A 502 26.25 -7.45 -1.00
CA ASN A 502 27.24 -8.28 -0.31
C ASN A 502 28.29 -7.44 0.44
N ARG A 503 28.69 -6.29 -0.12
CA ARG A 503 29.52 -5.31 0.61
C ARG A 503 28.75 -4.69 1.78
N SER A 504 27.49 -4.35 1.57
CA SER A 504 26.61 -3.78 2.59
C SER A 504 26.45 -4.70 3.81
N ILE A 505 26.10 -5.98 3.60
CA ILE A 505 25.94 -6.96 4.69
C ILE A 505 27.26 -7.21 5.43
N THR A 506 28.40 -7.19 4.72
CA THR A 506 29.72 -7.33 5.33
C THR A 506 30.01 -6.20 6.31
N ALA A 507 29.71 -4.95 5.94
CA ALA A 507 29.88 -3.78 6.80
C ALA A 507 28.92 -3.81 8.02
N ILE A 508 27.64 -4.15 7.81
CA ILE A 508 26.68 -4.28 8.91
C ILE A 508 27.09 -5.37 9.88
N ASN A 509 27.43 -6.57 9.40
CA ASN A 509 27.83 -7.68 10.27
C ASN A 509 29.09 -7.38 11.08
N ALA A 510 30.03 -6.63 10.51
CA ALA A 510 31.26 -6.25 11.20
C ALA A 510 31.04 -5.28 12.37
N THR A 511 30.05 -4.39 12.28
CA THR A 511 29.83 -3.34 13.29
C THR A 511 28.65 -3.62 14.22
N LEU A 512 27.52 -4.10 13.70
CA LEU A 512 26.28 -4.32 14.45
C LEU A 512 26.04 -5.80 14.77
N GLY A 513 26.79 -6.70 14.14
CA GLY A 513 26.60 -8.15 14.25
C GLY A 513 25.54 -8.69 13.28
N PRO A 514 25.55 -10.02 13.04
CA PRO A 514 24.70 -10.67 12.02
C PRO A 514 23.23 -10.83 12.43
N THR A 515 22.87 -10.54 13.68
CA THR A 515 21.51 -10.69 14.21
C THR A 515 20.76 -9.36 14.32
N HIS A 516 21.30 -8.29 13.75
CA HIS A 516 20.69 -6.96 13.79
C HIS A 516 19.65 -6.78 12.67
N SER A 517 18.58 -6.02 12.90
CA SER A 517 17.50 -5.77 11.93
C SER A 517 17.96 -5.21 10.59
N GLU A 518 18.96 -4.33 10.58
CA GLU A 518 19.62 -3.87 9.34
C GLU A 518 20.21 -5.02 8.50
N ALA A 519 20.77 -6.05 9.14
CA ALA A 519 21.26 -7.23 8.45
C ALA A 519 20.11 -8.01 7.81
N ALA A 520 18.97 -8.11 8.50
CA ALA A 520 17.77 -8.76 7.99
C ALA A 520 17.19 -8.04 6.76
N GLU A 521 17.20 -6.71 6.75
CA GLU A 521 16.71 -5.91 5.62
C GLU A 521 17.60 -6.11 4.37
N ILE A 522 18.92 -6.15 4.56
CA ILE A 522 19.84 -6.44 3.45
C ILE A 522 19.69 -7.88 2.96
N LEU A 523 19.54 -8.87 3.85
CA LEU A 523 19.28 -10.26 3.48
C LEU A 523 17.98 -10.41 2.68
N HIS A 524 16.91 -9.73 3.11
CA HIS A 524 15.65 -9.70 2.34
C HIS A 524 15.87 -9.09 0.95
N ASN A 525 16.58 -7.98 0.84
CA ASN A 525 16.89 -7.37 -0.45
C ASN A 525 17.76 -8.27 -1.35
N ILE A 526 18.74 -8.98 -0.77
CA ILE A 526 19.52 -10.01 -1.47
C ILE A 526 18.59 -11.13 -1.98
N GLY A 527 17.66 -11.59 -1.13
CA GLY A 527 16.64 -12.56 -1.51
C GLY A 527 15.78 -12.09 -2.69
N LEU A 528 15.36 -10.82 -2.70
CA LEU A 528 14.62 -10.24 -3.83
C LEU A 528 15.44 -10.24 -5.12
N VAL A 529 16.74 -9.93 -5.05
CA VAL A 529 17.63 -9.99 -6.23
C VAL A 529 17.81 -11.42 -6.72
N LEU A 530 18.06 -12.37 -5.82
CA LEU A 530 18.20 -13.79 -6.15
C LEU A 530 16.93 -14.37 -6.76
N HIS A 531 15.75 -13.94 -6.30
CA HIS A 531 14.47 -14.30 -6.90
C HIS A 531 14.38 -13.82 -8.36
N GLN A 532 14.76 -12.58 -8.64
CA GLN A 532 14.75 -12.04 -10.02
C GLN A 532 15.78 -12.74 -10.92
N LEU A 533 16.89 -13.21 -10.35
CA LEU A 533 17.89 -14.02 -11.06
C LEU A 533 17.49 -15.51 -11.23
N GLY A 534 16.27 -15.90 -10.83
CA GLY A 534 15.81 -17.30 -10.91
C GLY A 534 16.48 -18.25 -9.90
N GLN A 535 17.25 -17.74 -8.94
CA GLN A 535 17.92 -18.53 -7.90
C GLN A 535 17.00 -18.70 -6.68
N TYR A 536 15.83 -19.29 -6.89
CA TYR A 536 14.72 -19.30 -5.91
C TYR A 536 15.08 -19.97 -4.58
N GLN A 537 15.81 -21.08 -4.56
CA GLN A 537 16.22 -21.73 -3.31
C GLN A 537 17.12 -20.82 -2.46
N LYS A 538 18.09 -20.14 -3.09
CA LYS A 538 18.96 -19.20 -2.37
C LYS A 538 18.18 -17.98 -1.89
N ALA A 539 17.16 -17.55 -2.65
CA ALA A 539 16.26 -16.48 -2.22
C ALA A 539 15.50 -16.89 -0.95
N ILE A 540 14.92 -18.09 -0.92
CA ILE A 540 14.26 -18.68 0.26
C ILE A 540 15.21 -18.71 1.45
N ASP A 541 16.44 -19.21 1.29
CA ASP A 541 17.42 -19.27 2.38
C ASP A 541 17.71 -17.90 3.00
N ASN A 542 17.81 -16.86 2.17
CA ASN A 542 18.00 -15.48 2.62
C ASN A 542 16.74 -14.91 3.30
N PHE A 543 15.55 -15.18 2.77
CA PHE A 543 14.30 -14.76 3.39
C PHE A 543 14.08 -15.43 4.75
N GLU A 544 14.39 -16.71 4.91
CA GLU A 544 14.27 -17.41 6.19
C GLU A 544 15.28 -16.88 7.23
N GLN A 545 16.50 -16.55 6.82
CA GLN A 545 17.46 -15.88 7.72
C GLN A 545 16.95 -14.50 8.15
N ALA A 546 16.45 -13.70 7.20
CA ALA A 546 15.87 -12.40 7.49
C ALA A 546 14.64 -12.50 8.43
N LEU A 547 13.76 -13.48 8.20
CA LEU A 547 12.59 -13.77 9.03
C LEU A 547 13.00 -14.15 10.45
N LYS A 548 14.01 -15.02 10.61
CA LYS A 548 14.52 -15.42 11.92
C LYS A 548 14.99 -14.23 12.75
N ILE A 549 15.71 -13.30 12.12
CA ILE A 549 16.22 -12.09 12.78
C ILE A 549 15.06 -11.16 13.18
N VAL A 550 14.17 -10.82 12.24
CA VAL A 550 13.06 -9.90 12.49
C VAL A 550 12.07 -10.45 13.52
N LYS A 551 11.80 -11.75 13.52
CA LYS A 551 10.96 -12.40 14.55
C LYS A 551 11.58 -12.32 15.93
N ALA A 552 12.90 -12.54 16.03
CA ALA A 552 13.60 -12.43 17.31
C ALA A 552 13.63 -11.00 17.86
N GLU A 553 13.76 -9.99 16.99
CA GLU A 553 13.90 -8.59 17.39
C GLU A 553 12.54 -7.89 17.63
N PHE A 554 11.56 -8.11 16.76
CA PHE A 554 10.28 -7.37 16.79
C PHE A 554 9.05 -8.24 17.08
N GLY A 555 9.22 -9.56 17.16
CA GLY A 555 8.13 -10.53 17.34
C GLY A 555 7.39 -10.91 16.06
N ASP A 556 6.61 -11.99 16.13
CA ASP A 556 5.98 -12.65 14.97
C ASP A 556 4.93 -11.81 14.24
N LYS A 557 4.38 -10.79 14.90
CA LYS A 557 3.29 -9.96 14.34
C LYS A 557 3.79 -8.65 13.74
N HIS A 558 5.10 -8.43 13.65
CA HIS A 558 5.64 -7.19 13.10
C HIS A 558 5.42 -7.12 11.57
N TYR A 559 5.20 -5.91 11.03
CA TYR A 559 4.85 -5.76 9.60
C TYR A 559 5.95 -6.31 8.66
N LYS A 560 7.23 -6.18 9.04
CA LYS A 560 8.36 -6.75 8.28
C LYS A 560 8.26 -8.28 8.15
N VAL A 561 7.72 -8.98 9.15
CA VAL A 561 7.50 -10.43 9.07
C VAL A 561 6.49 -10.75 7.97
N GLY A 562 5.40 -9.99 7.88
CA GLY A 562 4.42 -10.13 6.79
C GLY A 562 5.06 -9.93 5.41
N LEU A 563 5.81 -8.84 5.22
CA LEU A 563 6.49 -8.57 3.94
C LEU A 563 7.49 -9.67 3.55
N PHE A 564 8.26 -10.19 4.50
CA PHE A 564 9.27 -11.21 4.22
C PHE A 564 8.63 -12.57 3.96
N LEU A 565 7.54 -12.91 4.66
CA LEU A 565 6.72 -14.09 4.37
C LEU A 565 6.10 -14.01 2.98
N ASN A 566 5.66 -12.82 2.56
CA ASN A 566 5.14 -12.60 1.20
C ASN A 566 6.19 -12.95 0.14
N SER A 567 7.41 -12.41 0.27
CA SER A 567 8.51 -12.67 -0.66
C SER A 567 8.99 -14.12 -0.63
N SER A 568 8.99 -14.75 0.55
CA SER A 568 9.28 -16.18 0.71
C SER A 568 8.24 -17.04 0.00
N GLY A 569 6.94 -16.77 0.23
CA GLY A 569 5.83 -17.49 -0.42
C GLY A 569 5.85 -17.39 -1.94
N MET A 570 6.16 -16.21 -2.49
CA MET A 570 6.37 -16.06 -3.94
C MET A 570 7.51 -16.93 -4.48
N SER A 571 8.59 -17.11 -3.71
CA SER A 571 9.73 -17.93 -4.13
C SER A 571 9.45 -19.42 -4.01
N PHE A 572 8.71 -19.86 -2.99
CA PHE A 572 8.19 -21.24 -2.91
C PHE A 572 7.29 -21.57 -4.10
N ALA A 573 6.42 -20.64 -4.52
CA ALA A 573 5.57 -20.84 -5.69
C ALA A 573 6.40 -21.05 -6.97
N MET A 574 7.52 -20.33 -7.13
CA MET A 574 8.44 -20.53 -8.26
C MET A 574 9.22 -21.84 -8.21
N CYS A 575 9.36 -22.45 -7.02
CA CYS A 575 9.89 -23.80 -6.85
C CYS A 575 8.82 -24.90 -7.04
N ASN A 576 7.59 -24.55 -7.45
CA ASN A 576 6.43 -25.43 -7.52
C ASN A 576 6.01 -26.05 -6.16
N ASP A 577 6.44 -25.48 -5.04
CA ASP A 577 5.95 -25.85 -3.71
C ASP A 577 4.74 -24.99 -3.33
N PHE A 578 3.61 -25.27 -3.99
CA PHE A 578 2.40 -24.47 -3.83
C PHE A 578 1.75 -24.60 -2.45
N HIS A 579 1.99 -25.71 -1.74
CA HIS A 579 1.47 -25.89 -0.38
C HIS A 579 2.19 -24.97 0.62
N GLU A 580 3.52 -24.95 0.57
CA GLU A 580 4.28 -24.05 1.44
C GLU A 580 4.08 -22.59 1.03
N ALA A 581 4.02 -22.29 -0.28
CA ALA A 581 3.67 -20.96 -0.77
C ALA A 581 2.33 -20.47 -0.22
N TYR A 582 1.29 -21.30 -0.28
CA TYR A 582 -0.04 -20.99 0.26
C TYR A 582 0.01 -20.73 1.76
N SER A 583 0.72 -21.57 2.52
CA SER A 583 0.91 -21.40 3.97
C SER A 583 1.58 -20.06 4.31
N ARG A 584 2.69 -19.73 3.64
CA ARG A 584 3.45 -18.50 3.88
C ARG A 584 2.67 -17.25 3.50
N LEU A 585 2.02 -17.25 2.34
CA LEU A 585 1.21 -16.12 1.89
C LEU A 585 -0.03 -15.90 2.78
N THR A 586 -0.65 -16.97 3.29
CA THR A 586 -1.79 -16.84 4.23
C THR A 586 -1.35 -16.19 5.54
N GLN A 587 -0.20 -16.60 6.09
CA GLN A 587 0.39 -15.97 7.29
C GLN A 587 0.75 -14.51 7.03
N SER A 588 1.35 -14.22 5.87
CA SER A 588 1.65 -12.86 5.41
C SER A 588 0.39 -12.00 5.39
N LEU A 589 -0.66 -12.46 4.71
CA LEU A 589 -1.93 -11.74 4.55
C LEU A 589 -2.53 -11.34 5.90
N ALA A 590 -2.57 -12.28 6.86
CA ALA A 590 -3.10 -12.03 8.20
C ALA A 590 -2.33 -10.92 8.93
N ILE A 591 -1.00 -10.91 8.82
CA ILE A 591 -0.14 -9.89 9.44
C ILE A 591 -0.31 -8.54 8.73
N LEU A 592 -0.31 -8.52 7.40
CA LEU A 592 -0.43 -7.29 6.62
C LEU A 592 -1.80 -6.61 6.82
N ILE A 593 -2.90 -7.36 6.86
CA ILE A 593 -4.23 -6.81 7.18
C ILE A 593 -4.23 -6.18 8.57
N ASN A 594 -3.64 -6.85 9.56
CA ASN A 594 -3.59 -6.35 10.93
C ASN A 594 -2.77 -5.06 11.06
N LYS A 595 -1.66 -4.94 10.31
CA LYS A 595 -0.69 -3.84 10.46
C LYS A 595 -0.88 -2.67 9.51
N LEU A 596 -1.30 -2.92 8.28
CA LEU A 596 -1.44 -1.92 7.24
C LEU A 596 -2.90 -1.55 6.95
N GLY A 597 -3.84 -2.39 7.41
CA GLY A 597 -5.25 -2.28 7.09
C GLY A 597 -5.64 -3.06 5.85
N LYS A 598 -6.90 -3.48 5.77
CA LYS A 598 -7.43 -4.35 4.71
C LYS A 598 -7.40 -3.73 3.31
N ASP A 599 -7.38 -2.41 3.21
CA ASP A 599 -7.44 -1.68 1.94
C ASP A 599 -6.06 -1.19 1.45
N HIS A 600 -4.96 -1.73 2.02
CA HIS A 600 -3.60 -1.36 1.64
C HIS A 600 -3.14 -2.08 0.36
N VAL A 601 -2.32 -1.42 -0.47
CA VAL A 601 -1.85 -1.97 -1.76
C VAL A 601 -1.10 -3.29 -1.60
N GLU A 602 -0.26 -3.42 -0.57
CA GLU A 602 0.49 -4.64 -0.23
C GLU A 602 -0.42 -5.81 0.17
N VAL A 603 -1.60 -5.52 0.74
CA VAL A 603 -2.62 -6.55 1.00
C VAL A 603 -3.18 -7.05 -0.32
N ALA A 604 -3.46 -6.16 -1.26
CA ALA A 604 -3.94 -6.53 -2.59
C ALA A 604 -2.92 -7.36 -3.37
N ASP A 605 -1.63 -6.98 -3.33
CA ASP A 605 -0.56 -7.75 -3.96
C ASP A 605 -0.47 -9.16 -3.35
N CYS A 606 -0.52 -9.29 -2.02
CA CYS A 606 -0.51 -10.59 -1.33
C CYS A 606 -1.74 -11.45 -1.68
N GLN A 607 -2.92 -10.84 -1.84
CA GLN A 607 -4.13 -11.53 -2.27
C GLN A 607 -4.02 -12.03 -3.71
N ALA A 608 -3.52 -11.22 -4.63
CA ALA A 608 -3.31 -11.65 -6.01
C ALA A 608 -2.37 -12.87 -6.08
N PHE A 609 -1.26 -12.86 -5.32
CA PHE A 609 -0.36 -14.02 -5.25
C PHE A 609 -1.02 -15.26 -4.64
N LEU A 610 -1.89 -15.10 -3.63
CA LEU A 610 -2.70 -16.23 -3.12
C LEU A 610 -3.66 -16.76 -4.18
N GLY A 611 -4.28 -15.88 -4.96
CA GLY A 611 -5.12 -16.26 -6.11
C GLY A 611 -4.34 -17.11 -7.11
N ASP A 612 -3.14 -16.69 -7.48
CA ASP A 612 -2.27 -17.42 -8.41
C ASP A 612 -1.89 -18.81 -7.87
N VAL A 613 -1.50 -18.89 -6.60
CA VAL A 613 -1.17 -20.17 -5.95
C VAL A 613 -2.41 -21.08 -5.86
N CYS A 614 -3.59 -20.54 -5.58
CA CYS A 614 -4.84 -21.31 -5.60
C CYS A 614 -5.17 -21.83 -7.01
N MET A 615 -5.00 -21.02 -8.05
CA MET A 615 -5.15 -21.47 -9.44
C MET A 615 -4.18 -22.60 -9.77
N LYS A 616 -2.91 -22.50 -9.33
CA LYS A 616 -1.92 -23.56 -9.50
C LYS A 616 -2.28 -24.85 -8.77
N LEU A 617 -2.74 -24.77 -7.52
CA LEU A 617 -3.24 -25.93 -6.77
C LEU A 617 -4.47 -26.57 -7.43
N TYR A 618 -5.34 -25.78 -8.06
CA TYR A 618 -6.47 -26.30 -8.81
C TYR A 618 -6.03 -27.04 -10.08
N VAL A 619 -5.21 -26.40 -10.92
CA VAL A 619 -4.80 -26.93 -12.23
C VAL A 619 -3.83 -28.10 -12.10
N GLU A 620 -2.83 -27.99 -11.22
CA GLU A 620 -1.72 -28.97 -11.14
C GLU A 620 -1.97 -30.07 -10.10
N ALA A 621 -2.59 -29.73 -8.96
CA ALA A 621 -2.88 -30.69 -7.89
C ALA A 621 -4.34 -31.19 -7.90
N GLY A 622 -5.20 -30.67 -8.80
CA GLY A 622 -6.59 -31.13 -8.95
C GLY A 622 -7.51 -30.78 -7.78
N ILE A 623 -7.10 -29.86 -6.89
CA ILE A 623 -7.84 -29.52 -5.67
C ILE A 623 -9.02 -28.60 -6.01
N GLN A 624 -10.21 -29.17 -6.12
CA GLN A 624 -11.39 -28.50 -6.67
C GLN A 624 -11.83 -27.24 -5.90
N ASP A 625 -11.67 -27.22 -4.59
CA ASP A 625 -12.12 -26.10 -3.73
C ASP A 625 -11.27 -24.83 -3.93
N LYS A 626 -10.07 -24.97 -4.52
CA LYS A 626 -9.13 -23.85 -4.70
C LYS A 626 -9.56 -22.89 -5.81
N LEU A 627 -10.38 -23.31 -6.77
CA LEU A 627 -10.85 -22.43 -7.84
C LEU A 627 -11.74 -21.30 -7.30
N GLU A 628 -12.69 -21.62 -6.42
CA GLU A 628 -13.56 -20.61 -5.80
C GLU A 628 -12.80 -19.73 -4.79
N GLU A 629 -11.80 -20.30 -4.13
CA GLU A 629 -10.92 -19.54 -3.24
C GLU A 629 -10.04 -18.56 -4.03
N ALA A 630 -9.50 -18.95 -5.19
CA ALA A 630 -8.78 -18.06 -6.09
C ALA A 630 -9.64 -16.86 -6.51
N ARG A 631 -10.90 -17.13 -6.89
CA ARG A 631 -11.86 -16.08 -7.26
C ARG A 631 -12.05 -15.06 -6.15
N LYS A 632 -12.20 -15.51 -4.90
CA LYS A 632 -12.34 -14.60 -3.74
C LYS A 632 -11.13 -13.70 -3.58
N PHE A 633 -9.93 -14.24 -3.70
CA PHE A 633 -8.70 -13.46 -3.59
C PHE A 633 -8.54 -12.44 -4.72
N TYR A 634 -8.80 -12.83 -5.97
CA TYR A 634 -8.75 -11.89 -7.09
C TYR A 634 -9.80 -10.79 -7.01
N LEU A 635 -11.02 -11.09 -6.56
CA LEU A 635 -12.06 -10.08 -6.35
C LEU A 635 -11.62 -9.02 -5.34
N GLU A 636 -11.08 -9.45 -4.20
CA GLU A 636 -10.65 -8.53 -3.15
C GLU A 636 -9.42 -7.72 -3.58
N ALA A 637 -8.46 -8.34 -4.26
CA ALA A 637 -7.30 -7.64 -4.82
C ALA A 637 -7.73 -6.54 -5.82
N ASN A 638 -8.69 -6.84 -6.70
CA ASN A 638 -9.27 -5.88 -7.63
C ASN A 638 -9.99 -4.74 -6.91
N ARG A 639 -10.80 -5.06 -5.89
CA ARG A 639 -11.51 -4.06 -5.08
C ARG A 639 -10.55 -3.05 -4.48
N ILE A 640 -9.47 -3.54 -3.86
CA ILE A 640 -8.47 -2.71 -3.18
C ILE A 640 -7.70 -1.84 -4.18
N ILE A 641 -7.15 -2.43 -5.25
CA ILE A 641 -6.35 -1.67 -6.24
C ILE A 641 -7.19 -0.63 -6.97
N LYS A 642 -8.44 -0.97 -7.33
CA LYS A 642 -9.35 -0.02 -7.97
C LYS A 642 -9.63 1.19 -7.06
N ALA A 643 -9.85 0.95 -5.77
CA ALA A 643 -10.05 2.02 -4.80
C ALA A 643 -8.79 2.85 -4.56
N ALA A 644 -7.60 2.23 -4.55
CA ALA A 644 -6.35 2.90 -4.21
C ALA A 644 -5.70 3.65 -5.38
N LEU A 645 -5.77 3.11 -6.61
CA LEU A 645 -5.00 3.59 -7.77
C LEU A 645 -5.87 4.00 -8.96
N GLY A 646 -7.18 3.73 -8.93
CA GLY A 646 -8.11 4.01 -10.02
C GLY A 646 -8.10 2.96 -11.14
N ASP A 647 -9.14 3.01 -11.98
CA ASP A 647 -9.43 2.00 -13.01
C ASP A 647 -8.38 1.91 -14.13
N GLU A 648 -7.71 3.01 -14.47
CA GLU A 648 -6.77 3.04 -15.58
C GLU A 648 -5.38 2.49 -15.23
N HIS A 649 -5.09 2.29 -13.94
CA HIS A 649 -3.77 1.85 -13.48
C HIS A 649 -3.44 0.44 -14.01
N THR A 650 -2.20 0.22 -14.45
CA THR A 650 -1.74 -1.05 -15.04
C THR A 650 -1.99 -2.26 -14.14
N LYS A 651 -1.76 -2.12 -12.83
CA LYS A 651 -2.12 -3.18 -11.84
C LYS A 651 -3.61 -3.54 -11.83
N CYS A 652 -4.51 -2.56 -12.00
CA CYS A 652 -5.96 -2.83 -12.03
C CYS A 652 -6.30 -3.71 -13.24
N LYS A 653 -5.79 -3.35 -14.42
CA LYS A 653 -5.96 -4.15 -15.66
C LYS A 653 -5.40 -5.57 -15.53
N GLN A 654 -4.24 -5.71 -14.88
CA GLN A 654 -3.63 -7.02 -14.61
C GLN A 654 -4.52 -7.89 -13.72
N PHE A 655 -4.99 -7.36 -12.58
CA PHE A 655 -5.82 -8.13 -11.65
C PHE A 655 -7.21 -8.43 -12.24
N GLN A 656 -7.78 -7.53 -13.06
CA GLN A 656 -9.03 -7.79 -13.78
C GLN A 656 -8.87 -8.95 -14.76
N SER A 657 -7.73 -9.01 -15.46
CA SER A 657 -7.42 -10.11 -16.39
C SER A 657 -7.31 -11.45 -15.65
N LEU A 658 -6.66 -11.48 -14.49
CA LEU A 658 -6.56 -12.68 -13.65
C LEU A 658 -7.94 -13.17 -13.18
N LEU A 659 -8.80 -12.23 -12.74
CA LEU A 659 -10.17 -12.55 -12.35
C LEU A 659 -10.98 -13.10 -13.53
N PHE A 660 -10.90 -12.47 -14.71
CA PHE A 660 -11.58 -12.92 -15.92
C PHE A 660 -11.19 -14.36 -16.31
N ILE A 661 -9.88 -14.67 -16.26
CA ILE A 661 -9.40 -16.04 -16.52
C ILE A 661 -10.01 -17.02 -15.52
N CYS A 662 -10.00 -16.68 -14.23
CA CYS A 662 -10.58 -17.52 -13.18
C CYS A 662 -12.10 -17.76 -13.39
N GLU A 663 -12.84 -16.72 -13.78
CA GLU A 663 -14.29 -16.83 -14.04
C GLU A 663 -14.61 -17.69 -15.26
N ASN A 664 -13.78 -17.66 -16.31
CA ASN A 664 -13.93 -18.56 -17.46
C ASN A 664 -13.75 -20.03 -17.06
N PHE A 665 -12.73 -20.37 -16.25
CA PHE A 665 -12.57 -21.73 -15.72
C PHE A 665 -13.80 -22.20 -14.92
N ILE A 666 -14.41 -21.29 -14.15
CA ILE A 666 -15.63 -21.60 -13.40
C ILE A 666 -16.83 -21.81 -14.34
N ALA A 667 -16.96 -21.01 -15.39
CA ALA A 667 -18.02 -21.14 -16.38
C ALA A 667 -17.93 -22.48 -17.13
N GLU A 668 -16.75 -22.84 -17.65
CA GLU A 668 -16.51 -24.12 -18.32
C GLU A 668 -16.90 -25.32 -17.44
N LYS A 669 -16.49 -25.30 -16.15
CA LYS A 669 -16.82 -26.36 -15.20
C LYS A 669 -18.33 -26.46 -14.92
N LYS A 670 -19.05 -25.34 -14.92
CA LYS A 670 -20.52 -25.34 -14.75
C LYS A 670 -21.21 -25.96 -15.97
N GLU A 671 -20.70 -25.70 -17.17
CA GLU A 671 -21.26 -26.20 -18.43
C GLU A 671 -21.09 -27.72 -18.56
N ASP A 672 -19.93 -28.26 -18.20
CA ASP A 672 -19.66 -29.70 -18.19
C ASP A 672 -20.58 -30.48 -17.22
N ASN A 673 -21.03 -29.85 -16.14
CA ASN A 673 -21.87 -30.48 -15.11
C ASN A 673 -23.39 -30.29 -15.32
N ARG A 674 -23.83 -29.53 -16.32
CA ARG A 674 -25.28 -29.35 -16.62
C ARG A 674 -25.91 -30.69 -17.01
N PRO A 675 -27.07 -31.14 -16.48
CA PRO A 675 -27.72 -32.38 -16.92
C PRO A 675 -28.12 -32.36 -18.41
N LEU A 676 -27.97 -33.50 -19.12
CA LEU A 676 -28.38 -33.71 -20.52
C LEU A 676 -29.89 -33.94 -20.61
N ASP A 677 -30.55 -33.21 -21.51
CA ASP A 677 -31.98 -33.36 -21.81
C ASP A 677 -32.27 -34.28 -23.00
N GLU A 678 -31.28 -34.49 -23.88
CA GLU A 678 -31.43 -35.33 -25.08
C GLU A 678 -30.11 -35.99 -25.48
N LEU A 679 -30.18 -37.25 -25.95
CA LEU A 679 -29.08 -37.93 -26.63
C LEU A 679 -29.47 -38.13 -28.09
N VAL A 680 -28.63 -37.64 -29.02
CA VAL A 680 -28.87 -37.73 -30.46
C VAL A 680 -27.77 -38.57 -31.10
N MET A 681 -28.14 -39.74 -31.64
CA MET A 681 -27.25 -40.53 -32.48
C MET A 681 -27.55 -40.24 -33.95
N VAL A 682 -26.58 -39.65 -34.65
CA VAL A 682 -26.68 -39.37 -36.08
C VAL A 682 -26.23 -40.58 -36.88
N LEU A 683 -27.06 -41.01 -37.82
CA LEU A 683 -26.71 -42.01 -38.82
C LEU A 683 -26.48 -41.30 -40.16
N TYR A 684 -25.30 -41.55 -40.75
CA TYR A 684 -24.88 -40.97 -42.01
C TYR A 684 -24.60 -42.06 -43.05
N ASP A 685 -25.34 -42.02 -44.15
CA ASP A 685 -25.20 -42.97 -45.26
C ASP A 685 -23.95 -42.66 -46.11
N VAL A 686 -23.07 -43.64 -46.28
CA VAL A 686 -21.82 -43.52 -47.08
C VAL A 686 -21.85 -44.33 -48.38
N SER A 687 -23.03 -44.83 -48.75
CA SER A 687 -23.21 -45.63 -49.95
C SER A 687 -23.00 -44.83 -51.24
N ALA A 688 -22.72 -45.53 -52.34
CA ALA A 688 -22.43 -44.94 -53.65
C ALA A 688 -23.62 -44.15 -54.20
N SER A 689 -24.86 -44.50 -53.84
CA SER A 689 -26.06 -43.77 -54.22
C SER A 689 -26.09 -42.34 -53.65
N MET A 690 -25.37 -42.08 -52.54
CA MET A 690 -25.17 -40.75 -51.97
C MET A 690 -24.21 -39.86 -52.80
N THR A 691 -23.49 -40.42 -53.79
CA THR A 691 -22.68 -39.66 -54.76
C THR A 691 -23.51 -39.14 -55.95
N THR A 692 -24.78 -39.53 -56.03
CA THR A 692 -25.67 -39.08 -57.11
C THR A 692 -25.82 -37.56 -57.05
N ARG A 693 -25.59 -36.90 -58.19
CA ARG A 693 -25.87 -35.47 -58.35
C ARG A 693 -27.37 -35.26 -58.27
N ALA A 694 -27.81 -34.68 -57.17
CA ALA A 694 -29.22 -34.43 -56.96
C ALA A 694 -29.61 -33.04 -57.47
N ARG A 695 -30.80 -32.92 -58.09
CA ARG A 695 -31.28 -31.67 -58.70
C ARG A 695 -31.87 -30.75 -57.63
N PHE A 696 -31.03 -30.27 -56.71
CA PHE A 696 -31.50 -29.59 -55.50
C PHE A 696 -31.68 -28.07 -55.61
N SER A 697 -31.10 -27.37 -56.62
CA SER A 697 -31.42 -25.95 -56.92
C SER A 697 -31.06 -25.58 -58.37
N THR A 698 -31.54 -24.43 -58.85
CA THR A 698 -31.22 -23.86 -60.17
C THR A 698 -29.80 -23.28 -60.28
N ILE A 699 -29.03 -23.21 -59.17
CA ILE A 699 -27.82 -22.39 -59.07
C ILE A 699 -26.55 -23.23 -58.80
N GLN A 700 -26.66 -24.45 -58.25
CA GLN A 700 -25.48 -25.29 -57.99
C GLN A 700 -25.79 -26.80 -58.01
N ILE A 701 -24.91 -27.59 -58.64
CA ILE A 701 -25.00 -29.07 -58.66
C ILE A 701 -24.10 -29.59 -57.53
N MET A 702 -24.70 -30.16 -56.48
CA MET A 702 -24.01 -30.80 -55.36
C MET A 702 -24.38 -32.29 -55.28
N ASP A 703 -23.52 -33.10 -54.66
CA ASP A 703 -23.87 -34.49 -54.36
C ASP A 703 -24.75 -34.59 -53.08
N ARG A 704 -25.50 -35.69 -52.92
CA ARG A 704 -26.39 -35.89 -51.76
C ARG A 704 -25.63 -35.90 -50.44
N GLY A 705 -24.38 -36.38 -50.44
CA GLY A 705 -23.51 -36.39 -49.26
C GLY A 705 -23.10 -34.99 -48.76
N GLU A 706 -22.71 -34.09 -49.67
CA GLU A 706 -22.38 -32.70 -49.41
C GLU A 706 -23.59 -31.93 -48.87
N VAL A 707 -24.77 -32.16 -49.44
CA VAL A 707 -26.03 -31.62 -48.93
C VAL A 707 -26.29 -32.11 -47.50
N SER A 708 -26.06 -33.40 -47.23
CA SER A 708 -26.22 -33.98 -45.89
C SER A 708 -25.24 -33.37 -44.87
N LYS A 709 -24.00 -33.11 -45.27
CA LYS A 709 -23.01 -32.42 -44.43
C LYS A 709 -23.45 -30.99 -44.10
N ALA A 710 -23.98 -30.27 -45.09
CA ALA A 710 -24.49 -28.91 -44.89
C ALA A 710 -25.66 -28.88 -43.89
N PHE A 711 -26.60 -29.83 -44.01
CA PHE A 711 -27.73 -29.94 -43.10
C PHE A 711 -27.32 -30.22 -41.66
N PHE A 712 -26.38 -31.14 -41.43
CA PHE A 712 -25.87 -31.39 -40.08
C PHE A 712 -24.97 -30.27 -39.56
N GLY A 713 -24.25 -29.55 -40.43
CA GLY A 713 -23.55 -28.32 -40.05
C GLY A 713 -24.54 -27.30 -39.48
N ALA A 714 -25.61 -27.01 -40.23
CA ALA A 714 -26.67 -26.11 -39.77
C ALA A 714 -27.34 -26.59 -38.48
N PHE A 715 -27.62 -27.89 -38.36
CA PHE A 715 -28.16 -28.48 -37.12
C PHE A 715 -27.29 -28.16 -35.91
N ILE A 716 -25.98 -28.40 -36.00
CA ILE A 716 -25.05 -28.19 -34.89
C ILE A 716 -24.93 -26.72 -34.55
N ASP A 717 -24.77 -25.88 -35.57
CA ASP A 717 -24.67 -24.43 -35.39
C ASP A 717 -25.88 -23.88 -34.63
N LYS A 718 -27.09 -24.35 -34.97
CA LYS A 718 -28.31 -23.93 -34.24
C LYS A 718 -28.45 -24.60 -32.87
N VAL A 719 -28.01 -25.85 -32.69
CA VAL A 719 -28.01 -26.51 -31.37
C VAL A 719 -27.16 -25.74 -30.37
N ILE A 720 -25.97 -25.28 -30.80
CA ILE A 720 -25.06 -24.45 -30.01
C ILE A 720 -25.69 -23.08 -29.75
N ALA A 721 -26.13 -22.38 -30.80
CA ALA A 721 -26.69 -21.02 -30.68
C ALA A 721 -27.93 -20.95 -29.76
N PHE A 722 -28.75 -22.01 -29.70
CA PHE A 722 -29.89 -22.07 -28.79
C PHE A 722 -29.59 -22.73 -27.44
N ASN A 723 -28.34 -23.14 -27.20
CA ASN A 723 -27.84 -23.74 -25.96
C ASN A 723 -28.69 -24.93 -25.47
N TYR A 724 -29.05 -25.82 -26.40
CA TYR A 724 -29.78 -27.06 -26.07
C TYR A 724 -28.82 -28.05 -25.38
N SER A 725 -29.26 -28.63 -24.26
CA SER A 725 -28.45 -29.57 -23.47
C SER A 725 -28.47 -30.98 -24.09
N ILE A 726 -27.67 -31.17 -25.15
CA ILE A 726 -27.66 -32.40 -25.97
C ILE A 726 -26.26 -33.02 -25.98
N ALA A 727 -26.19 -34.35 -26.00
CA ALA A 727 -24.99 -35.06 -26.44
C ALA A 727 -25.22 -35.70 -27.80
N ILE A 728 -24.24 -35.58 -28.69
CA ILE A 728 -24.33 -36.07 -30.08
C ILE A 728 -23.30 -37.16 -30.36
N GLY A 729 -23.68 -38.16 -31.14
CA GLY A 729 -22.81 -39.21 -31.67
C GLY A 729 -22.98 -39.36 -33.17
N LEU A 730 -22.03 -40.04 -33.83
CA LEU A 730 -22.00 -40.22 -35.28
C LEU A 730 -21.65 -41.66 -35.64
N ILE A 731 -22.52 -42.30 -36.42
CA ILE A 731 -22.34 -43.62 -37.01
C ILE A 731 -22.49 -43.48 -38.53
N THR A 732 -21.52 -44.02 -39.27
CA THR A 732 -21.61 -44.13 -40.73
C THR A 732 -22.02 -45.54 -41.12
N PHE A 733 -22.80 -45.66 -42.19
CA PHE A 733 -23.21 -46.97 -42.70
C PHE A 733 -23.22 -47.04 -44.22
N GLY A 734 -22.73 -48.16 -44.73
CA GLY A 734 -22.75 -48.57 -46.14
C GLY A 734 -22.73 -50.09 -46.20
N GLU A 735 -21.65 -50.67 -46.72
CA GLU A 735 -21.31 -52.08 -46.54
C GLU A 735 -21.00 -52.40 -45.06
N PHE A 736 -20.42 -51.45 -44.33
CA PHE A 736 -20.09 -51.61 -42.90
C PHE A 736 -20.74 -50.52 -42.04
N VAL A 737 -21.15 -50.89 -40.82
CA VAL A 737 -21.62 -49.95 -39.80
C VAL A 737 -20.46 -49.59 -38.87
N THR A 738 -20.06 -48.31 -38.86
CA THR A 738 -18.89 -47.83 -38.11
C THR A 738 -19.24 -46.67 -37.19
N VAL A 739 -18.90 -46.77 -35.91
CA VAL A 739 -18.99 -45.65 -34.96
C VAL A 739 -17.80 -44.72 -35.20
N LYS A 740 -18.06 -43.51 -35.69
CA LYS A 740 -17.03 -42.47 -35.91
C LYS A 740 -16.83 -41.61 -34.67
N LEU A 741 -17.92 -41.32 -33.95
CA LEU A 741 -17.89 -40.53 -32.74
C LEU A 741 -18.88 -41.09 -31.71
N PRO A 742 -18.42 -41.54 -30.52
CA PRO A 742 -19.34 -41.86 -29.42
C PRO A 742 -20.05 -40.59 -28.92
N LEU A 743 -21.18 -40.76 -28.23
CA LEU A 743 -21.95 -39.66 -27.65
C LEU A 743 -21.07 -38.71 -26.81
N THR A 744 -21.04 -37.44 -27.18
CA THR A 744 -20.20 -36.40 -26.55
C THR A 744 -20.89 -35.03 -26.61
N ARG A 745 -20.45 -34.09 -25.76
CA ARG A 745 -20.84 -32.66 -25.82
C ARG A 745 -19.92 -31.84 -26.73
N LYS A 746 -18.87 -32.46 -27.27
CA LYS A 746 -17.85 -31.78 -28.11
C LYS A 746 -18.33 -31.67 -29.55
N PHE A 747 -19.23 -30.72 -29.81
CA PHE A 747 -19.82 -30.50 -31.13
C PHE A 747 -18.78 -30.21 -32.23
N GLU A 748 -17.68 -29.53 -31.91
CA GLU A 748 -16.57 -29.31 -32.85
C GLU A 748 -15.96 -30.62 -33.37
N GLN A 749 -15.87 -31.64 -32.50
CA GLN A 749 -15.37 -32.95 -32.88
C GLN A 749 -16.35 -33.65 -33.84
N PHE A 750 -17.65 -33.49 -33.63
CA PHE A 750 -18.67 -33.97 -34.55
C PHE A 750 -18.54 -33.34 -35.94
N CYS A 751 -18.45 -32.00 -36.02
CA CYS A 751 -18.27 -31.29 -37.30
C CYS A 751 -16.96 -31.71 -38.01
N LYS A 752 -15.89 -31.96 -37.25
CA LYS A 752 -14.63 -32.46 -37.82
C LYS A 752 -14.76 -33.88 -38.37
N GLU A 753 -15.43 -34.78 -37.67
CA GLU A 753 -15.62 -36.15 -38.14
C GLU A 753 -16.56 -36.21 -39.35
N ILE A 754 -17.64 -35.42 -39.36
CA ILE A 754 -18.57 -35.40 -40.49
C ILE A 754 -17.93 -34.84 -41.77
N GLY A 755 -17.07 -33.82 -41.64
CA GLY A 755 -16.33 -33.24 -42.76
C GLY A 755 -15.38 -34.22 -43.45
N LYS A 756 -14.80 -35.17 -42.70
CA LYS A 756 -13.85 -36.18 -43.21
C LYS A 756 -14.51 -37.34 -43.95
N ILE A 757 -15.83 -37.52 -43.83
CA ILE A 757 -16.52 -38.66 -44.43
C ILE A 757 -16.46 -38.55 -45.96
N ALA A 758 -16.05 -39.63 -46.62
CA ALA A 758 -16.16 -39.79 -48.07
C ALA A 758 -17.16 -40.91 -48.37
N THR A 759 -17.95 -40.74 -49.43
CA THR A 759 -18.97 -41.68 -49.91
C THR A 759 -18.34 -42.63 -50.93
N THR A 760 -18.20 -43.92 -50.61
CA THR A 760 -17.41 -44.86 -51.43
C THR A 760 -17.91 -46.31 -51.42
N GLU A 761 -19.02 -46.65 -50.75
CA GLU A 761 -19.42 -48.05 -50.52
C GLU A 761 -20.59 -48.50 -51.40
N ASP A 762 -20.53 -49.68 -52.04
CA ASP A 762 -21.54 -50.09 -53.04
C ASP A 762 -22.87 -50.63 -52.44
N TYR A 763 -22.94 -50.81 -51.12
CA TYR A 763 -24.08 -51.42 -50.41
C TYR A 763 -24.56 -50.52 -49.26
N THR A 764 -25.77 -50.79 -48.76
CA THR A 764 -26.38 -50.02 -47.66
C THR A 764 -26.99 -50.95 -46.60
N SER A 765 -26.59 -50.76 -45.34
CA SER A 765 -27.06 -51.51 -44.16
C SER A 765 -27.75 -50.60 -43.12
N CYS A 766 -28.84 -49.94 -43.54
CA CYS A 766 -29.59 -48.96 -42.76
C CYS A 766 -30.20 -49.56 -41.47
N TRP A 767 -30.85 -50.73 -41.54
CA TRP A 767 -31.47 -51.37 -40.36
C TRP A 767 -30.43 -51.78 -39.30
N ASP A 768 -29.27 -52.30 -39.73
CA ASP A 768 -28.18 -52.64 -38.81
C ASP A 768 -27.54 -51.38 -38.18
N ALA A 769 -27.50 -50.26 -38.90
CA ALA A 769 -27.05 -48.98 -38.38
C ALA A 769 -27.96 -48.43 -37.28
N ILE A 770 -29.28 -48.48 -37.48
CA ILE A 770 -30.27 -48.09 -36.46
C ILE A 770 -30.14 -49.00 -35.23
N ASP A 771 -30.00 -50.31 -35.42
CA ASP A 771 -29.82 -51.27 -34.33
C ASP A 771 -28.55 -51.01 -33.50
N LYS A 772 -27.45 -50.64 -34.17
CA LYS A 772 -26.20 -50.24 -33.54
C LYS A 772 -26.34 -48.93 -32.75
N ALA A 773 -27.02 -47.93 -33.31
CA ALA A 773 -27.32 -46.68 -32.61
C ALA A 773 -28.13 -46.90 -31.32
N ILE A 774 -29.15 -47.77 -31.35
CA ILE A 774 -29.90 -48.16 -30.15
C ILE A 774 -28.95 -48.69 -29.07
N THR A 775 -28.04 -49.57 -29.46
CA THR A 775 -27.08 -50.20 -28.53
C THR A 775 -26.15 -49.17 -27.87
N ASP A 776 -25.63 -48.21 -28.65
CA ASP A 776 -24.69 -47.21 -28.14
C ASP A 776 -25.36 -46.15 -27.26
N ILE A 777 -26.60 -45.78 -27.57
CA ILE A 777 -27.41 -44.93 -26.68
C ILE A 777 -27.61 -45.61 -25.32
N LEU A 778 -27.93 -46.91 -25.31
CA LEU A 778 -28.16 -47.66 -24.07
C LEU A 778 -26.88 -47.84 -23.24
N ASP A 779 -25.75 -48.12 -23.89
CA ASP A 779 -24.45 -48.20 -23.22
C ASP A 779 -24.05 -46.86 -22.57
N PHE A 780 -24.24 -45.74 -23.28
CA PHE A 780 -23.99 -44.41 -22.74
C PHE A 780 -24.89 -44.11 -21.54
N LYS A 781 -26.19 -44.42 -21.65
CA LYS A 781 -27.17 -44.25 -20.57
C LYS A 781 -26.74 -44.99 -19.31
N GLN A 782 -26.29 -46.24 -19.44
CA GLN A 782 -25.86 -47.06 -18.31
C GLN A 782 -24.62 -46.49 -17.61
N LYS A 783 -23.65 -45.97 -18.36
CA LYS A 783 -22.39 -45.43 -17.82
C LYS A 783 -22.54 -44.04 -17.18
N ASN A 784 -23.52 -43.24 -17.62
CA ASN A 784 -23.60 -41.81 -17.32
C ASN A 784 -24.91 -41.37 -16.67
N LEU A 785 -25.58 -42.23 -15.88
CA LEU A 785 -26.87 -41.96 -15.22
C LEU A 785 -26.95 -40.60 -14.48
N LYS A 786 -25.86 -40.16 -13.84
CA LYS A 786 -25.83 -38.88 -13.08
C LYS A 786 -25.80 -37.64 -13.97
N LEU A 787 -25.42 -37.79 -15.24
CA LEU A 787 -25.33 -36.70 -16.21
C LEU A 787 -26.62 -36.52 -17.01
N LEU A 788 -27.60 -37.40 -16.86
CA LEU A 788 -28.89 -37.33 -17.57
C LEU A 788 -29.94 -36.64 -16.70
N SER A 789 -30.76 -35.79 -17.31
CA SER A 789 -31.93 -35.23 -16.64
C SER A 789 -33.02 -36.30 -16.44
N PRO A 790 -33.95 -36.13 -15.47
CA PRO A 790 -34.97 -37.14 -15.17
C PRO A 790 -35.85 -37.53 -16.37
N ASN A 791 -36.05 -36.59 -17.30
CA ASN A 791 -36.89 -36.76 -18.50
C ASN A 791 -36.05 -36.76 -19.79
N CYS A 792 -34.78 -37.19 -19.73
CA CYS A 792 -33.89 -37.22 -20.88
C CYS A 792 -34.49 -38.06 -22.02
N THR A 793 -34.52 -37.49 -23.22
CA THR A 793 -35.04 -38.15 -24.42
C THR A 793 -33.91 -38.81 -25.22
N PHE A 794 -34.24 -39.87 -25.97
CA PHE A 794 -33.27 -40.61 -26.78
C PHE A 794 -33.71 -40.62 -28.24
N ARG A 795 -32.81 -40.22 -29.12
CA ARG A 795 -33.13 -39.99 -30.52
C ARG A 795 -32.08 -40.53 -31.46
N ILE A 796 -32.55 -41.05 -32.58
CA ILE A 796 -31.74 -41.38 -33.76
C ILE A 796 -32.19 -40.45 -34.89
N LEU A 797 -31.25 -39.78 -35.53
CA LEU A 797 -31.48 -38.92 -36.69
C LEU A 797 -30.80 -39.54 -37.90
N CYS A 798 -31.60 -40.09 -38.82
CA CYS A 798 -31.11 -40.88 -39.95
C CYS A 798 -31.23 -40.09 -41.26
N LEU A 799 -30.08 -39.82 -41.88
CA LEU A 799 -30.01 -39.26 -43.24
C LEU A 799 -29.55 -40.37 -44.18
N THR A 800 -30.39 -40.64 -45.17
CA THR A 800 -30.21 -41.74 -46.11
C THR A 800 -31.01 -41.44 -47.36
N ASP A 801 -30.72 -42.13 -48.45
CA ASP A 801 -31.66 -42.22 -49.55
C ASP A 801 -32.72 -43.29 -49.31
N GLY A 802 -32.65 -44.07 -48.22
CA GLY A 802 -33.67 -45.03 -47.79
C GLY A 802 -33.57 -46.40 -48.45
N GLU A 803 -32.48 -46.69 -49.17
CA GLU A 803 -32.18 -48.03 -49.65
C GLU A 803 -31.56 -48.90 -48.55
N ASP A 804 -31.92 -50.19 -48.53
CA ASP A 804 -31.24 -51.19 -47.72
C ASP A 804 -31.24 -52.51 -48.49
N ASN A 805 -30.04 -52.99 -48.82
CA ASN A 805 -29.86 -54.20 -49.61
C ASN A 805 -28.97 -55.24 -48.90
N ARG A 806 -28.49 -54.95 -47.69
CA ARG A 806 -27.47 -55.77 -47.01
C ARG A 806 -27.68 -55.98 -45.51
N SER A 807 -28.63 -55.29 -44.88
CA SER A 807 -28.87 -55.47 -43.45
C SER A 807 -29.29 -56.91 -43.11
N LYS A 808 -28.79 -57.41 -41.97
CA LYS A 808 -29.21 -58.69 -41.39
C LYS A 808 -30.45 -58.54 -40.52
N ASN A 809 -30.71 -57.35 -40.01
CA ASN A 809 -31.92 -57.02 -39.29
C ASN A 809 -33.12 -56.75 -40.21
N THR A 810 -34.32 -56.83 -39.64
CA THR A 810 -35.57 -56.49 -40.32
C THR A 810 -36.20 -55.25 -39.69
N PRO A 811 -36.98 -54.45 -40.45
CA PRO A 811 -37.67 -53.27 -39.94
C PRO A 811 -38.48 -53.53 -38.67
N ASP A 812 -39.21 -54.65 -38.60
CA ASP A 812 -40.02 -54.99 -37.43
C ASP A 812 -39.18 -55.27 -36.17
N LYS A 813 -38.02 -55.93 -36.30
CA LYS A 813 -37.11 -56.17 -35.17
C LYS A 813 -36.55 -54.86 -34.61
N VAL A 814 -36.13 -53.96 -35.51
CA VAL A 814 -35.62 -52.64 -35.15
C VAL A 814 -36.70 -51.81 -34.48
N LEU A 815 -37.92 -51.80 -35.03
CA LEU A 815 -39.07 -51.08 -34.45
C LEU A 815 -39.40 -51.57 -33.02
N SER A 816 -39.41 -52.89 -32.79
CA SER A 816 -39.61 -53.43 -31.44
C SER A 816 -38.55 -52.93 -30.45
N ARG A 817 -37.27 -52.86 -30.87
CA ARG A 817 -36.19 -52.34 -30.02
C ARG A 817 -36.32 -50.84 -29.76
N LEU A 818 -36.69 -50.03 -30.76
CA LEU A 818 -36.94 -48.60 -30.58
C LEU A 818 -38.02 -48.35 -29.53
N ARG A 819 -39.17 -49.03 -29.67
CA ARG A 819 -40.31 -48.90 -28.74
C ARG A 819 -39.98 -49.33 -27.32
N ASN A 820 -39.39 -50.53 -27.17
CA ASN A 820 -39.06 -51.06 -25.83
C ASN A 820 -38.09 -50.15 -25.06
N ASN A 821 -37.26 -49.39 -25.78
CA ASN A 821 -36.27 -48.50 -25.18
C ASN A 821 -36.67 -47.01 -25.23
N HIS A 822 -37.87 -46.69 -25.71
CA HIS A 822 -38.38 -45.32 -25.85
C HIS A 822 -37.43 -44.41 -26.66
N ILE A 823 -36.88 -44.94 -27.76
CA ILE A 823 -35.98 -44.22 -28.67
C ILE A 823 -36.78 -43.79 -29.89
N ILE A 824 -36.75 -42.49 -30.19
CA ILE A 824 -37.42 -41.89 -31.33
C ILE A 824 -36.47 -41.92 -32.54
N LEU A 825 -36.93 -42.43 -33.68
CA LEU A 825 -36.21 -42.32 -34.95
C LEU A 825 -36.83 -41.21 -35.77
N ASP A 826 -36.06 -40.18 -36.13
CA ASP A 826 -36.39 -39.26 -37.22
C ASP A 826 -35.60 -39.66 -38.47
N SER A 827 -36.26 -39.65 -39.62
CA SER A 827 -35.63 -40.01 -40.89
C SER A 827 -35.82 -38.94 -41.94
N ILE A 828 -34.80 -38.72 -42.76
CA ILE A 828 -34.77 -37.68 -43.78
C ILE A 828 -34.30 -38.32 -45.09
N PRO A 829 -35.21 -38.95 -45.86
CA PRO A 829 -34.91 -39.45 -47.19
C PRO A 829 -34.53 -38.30 -48.15
N ILE A 830 -33.36 -38.41 -48.77
CA ILE A 830 -32.85 -37.44 -49.74
C ILE A 830 -33.24 -37.87 -51.16
N GLU A 831 -34.19 -37.16 -51.77
CA GLU A 831 -34.65 -37.36 -53.16
C GLU A 831 -35.22 -38.79 -53.42
N GLY A 832 -36.33 -39.12 -52.76
CA GLY A 832 -37.05 -40.39 -52.95
C GLY A 832 -38.15 -40.63 -51.92
N LYS A 833 -39.19 -41.40 -52.27
CA LYS A 833 -40.22 -41.84 -51.31
C LYS A 833 -39.88 -43.25 -50.82
N HIS A 834 -39.56 -43.37 -49.53
CA HIS A 834 -39.26 -44.63 -48.85
C HIS A 834 -40.33 -45.00 -47.84
N ASP A 835 -41.29 -45.78 -48.33
CA ASP A 835 -42.50 -46.17 -47.61
C ASP A 835 -42.23 -46.97 -46.33
N LEU A 836 -41.28 -47.92 -46.35
CA LEU A 836 -40.92 -48.72 -45.18
C LEU A 836 -40.21 -47.89 -44.09
N LEU A 837 -39.25 -47.04 -44.48
CA LEU A 837 -38.56 -46.14 -43.56
C LEU A 837 -39.53 -45.12 -42.95
N ARG A 838 -40.46 -44.57 -43.75
CA ARG A 838 -41.55 -43.72 -43.26
C ARG A 838 -42.43 -44.44 -42.24
N GLY A 839 -42.88 -45.66 -42.57
CA GLY A 839 -43.68 -46.49 -41.69
C GLY A 839 -42.99 -46.73 -40.34
N LEU A 840 -41.72 -47.13 -40.36
CA LEU A 840 -40.92 -47.40 -39.16
C LEU A 840 -40.68 -46.15 -38.32
N THR A 841 -40.30 -45.04 -38.97
CA THR A 841 -40.07 -43.72 -38.35
C THR A 841 -41.29 -43.25 -37.57
N ASN A 842 -42.45 -43.19 -38.24
CA ASN A 842 -43.69 -42.74 -37.62
C ASN A 842 -44.15 -43.71 -36.52
N ALA A 843 -43.94 -45.02 -36.70
CA ALA A 843 -44.27 -46.04 -35.71
C ALA A 843 -43.40 -45.96 -34.44
N SER A 844 -42.21 -45.35 -34.52
CA SER A 844 -41.34 -45.06 -33.36
C SER A 844 -41.74 -43.77 -32.61
N GLY A 845 -42.68 -42.99 -33.15
CA GLY A 845 -43.06 -41.67 -32.63
C GLY A 845 -42.25 -40.50 -33.21
N GLY A 846 -41.36 -40.77 -34.17
CA GLY A 846 -40.61 -39.74 -34.88
C GLY A 846 -41.26 -39.27 -36.18
N LEU A 847 -40.56 -38.41 -36.91
CA LEU A 847 -41.05 -37.72 -38.09
C LEU A 847 -40.17 -38.06 -39.30
N CYS A 848 -40.83 -38.37 -40.43
CA CYS A 848 -40.15 -38.66 -41.69
C CYS A 848 -40.32 -37.46 -42.64
N PHE A 849 -39.23 -36.75 -42.93
CA PHE A 849 -39.25 -35.51 -43.72
C PHE A 849 -38.89 -35.79 -45.18
N LEU A 850 -39.76 -35.36 -46.11
CA LEU A 850 -39.44 -35.42 -47.53
C LEU A 850 -38.74 -34.14 -47.95
N VAL A 851 -37.48 -34.26 -48.39
CA VAL A 851 -36.67 -33.11 -48.85
C VAL A 851 -36.59 -33.13 -50.37
N ASP A 852 -37.33 -32.23 -51.01
CA ASP A 852 -37.43 -32.13 -52.47
C ASP A 852 -36.46 -31.09 -53.08
N ASN A 853 -36.00 -30.09 -52.29
CA ASN A 853 -35.03 -29.05 -52.70
C ASN A 853 -34.08 -28.69 -51.53
N TYR A 854 -32.93 -28.06 -51.82
CA TYR A 854 -31.89 -27.75 -50.82
C TYR A 854 -32.40 -26.79 -49.75
N GLU A 855 -33.11 -25.73 -50.14
CA GLU A 855 -33.57 -24.67 -49.26
C GLU A 855 -34.61 -25.17 -48.24
N VAL A 856 -35.51 -26.07 -48.67
CA VAL A 856 -36.48 -26.73 -47.79
C VAL A 856 -35.78 -27.65 -46.80
N GLY A 857 -34.78 -28.41 -47.24
CA GLY A 857 -33.99 -29.26 -46.37
C GLY A 857 -33.26 -28.45 -45.30
N LEU A 858 -32.53 -27.40 -45.70
CA LEU A 858 -31.81 -26.52 -44.77
C LEU A 858 -32.80 -25.87 -43.78
N SER A 859 -33.94 -25.39 -44.27
CA SER A 859 -35.00 -24.85 -43.43
C SER A 859 -35.53 -25.85 -42.40
N ILE A 860 -35.59 -27.15 -42.69
CA ILE A 860 -36.05 -28.19 -41.74
C ILE A 860 -35.02 -28.38 -40.62
N PHE A 861 -33.72 -28.36 -40.94
CA PHE A 861 -32.64 -28.49 -39.96
C PHE A 861 -32.47 -27.29 -39.05
N GLU A 862 -33.08 -26.15 -39.38
CA GLU A 862 -33.13 -24.96 -38.53
C GLU A 862 -34.43 -24.88 -37.70
N ARG A 863 -35.39 -25.82 -37.86
CA ARG A 863 -36.64 -25.86 -37.07
C ARG A 863 -36.39 -26.39 -35.68
N GLU A 864 -36.94 -25.73 -34.67
CA GLU A 864 -36.72 -26.11 -33.27
C GLU A 864 -37.28 -27.48 -32.92
N GLY A 865 -38.43 -27.83 -33.52
CA GLY A 865 -38.99 -29.17 -33.36
C GLY A 865 -38.05 -30.26 -33.89
N LEU A 866 -37.14 -29.96 -34.82
CA LEU A 866 -36.06 -30.87 -35.21
C LEU A 866 -34.82 -30.70 -34.34
N LEU A 867 -34.45 -29.50 -33.91
CA LEU A 867 -33.26 -29.27 -33.08
C LEU A 867 -33.36 -29.92 -31.70
N SER A 868 -34.55 -29.92 -31.09
CA SER A 868 -34.79 -30.56 -29.80
C SER A 868 -36.19 -31.19 -29.69
N LEU A 869 -36.25 -32.43 -29.22
CA LEU A 869 -37.52 -33.12 -28.96
C LEU A 869 -38.32 -32.49 -27.83
N LYS A 870 -37.66 -31.80 -26.90
CA LYS A 870 -38.32 -31.09 -25.79
C LYS A 870 -39.29 -30.03 -26.31
N GLU A 871 -38.89 -29.34 -27.37
CA GLU A 871 -39.68 -28.29 -28.04
C GLU A 871 -40.74 -28.86 -28.99
N ARG A 872 -40.72 -30.16 -29.32
CA ARG A 872 -41.64 -30.78 -30.27
C ARG A 872 -42.96 -31.22 -29.62
N GLU A 873 -44.08 -31.01 -30.31
CA GLU A 873 -45.34 -31.71 -29.99
C GLU A 873 -45.24 -33.19 -30.42
N ILE A 874 -45.23 -34.09 -29.45
CA ILE A 874 -45.11 -35.54 -29.70
C ILE A 874 -46.52 -36.12 -29.78
N HIS A 875 -46.82 -36.82 -30.88
CA HIS A 875 -48.08 -37.55 -31.04
C HIS A 875 -47.99 -38.94 -30.39
N GLU A 876 -49.05 -39.37 -29.69
CA GLU A 876 -49.14 -40.74 -29.17
C GLU A 876 -49.39 -41.73 -30.31
N VAL A 877 -48.56 -42.77 -30.39
CA VAL A 877 -48.69 -43.84 -31.40
C VAL A 877 -49.77 -44.82 -30.96
N THR A 878 -50.93 -44.80 -31.61
CA THR A 878 -52.13 -45.55 -31.21
C THR A 878 -52.17 -47.02 -31.68
N ASP A 879 -51.34 -47.43 -32.65
CA ASP A 879 -51.34 -48.78 -33.24
C ASP A 879 -50.05 -49.58 -32.90
N GLN A 880 -49.96 -50.09 -31.66
CA GLN A 880 -48.74 -50.69 -31.11
C GLN A 880 -48.41 -52.12 -31.62
N HIS A 881 -49.29 -52.80 -32.35
CA HIS A 881 -49.13 -54.23 -32.71
C HIS A 881 -49.11 -54.55 -34.21
N LYS A 882 -49.17 -53.55 -35.10
CA LYS A 882 -49.13 -53.78 -36.56
C LYS A 882 -47.68 -53.87 -37.07
N PRO A 883 -47.36 -54.75 -38.03
CA PRO A 883 -46.05 -54.79 -38.68
C PRO A 883 -45.81 -53.53 -39.53
N VAL A 884 -44.55 -53.17 -39.74
CA VAL A 884 -44.13 -51.93 -40.44
C VAL A 884 -44.79 -51.81 -41.82
N SER A 885 -44.90 -52.93 -42.55
CA SER A 885 -45.51 -53.00 -43.89
C SER A 885 -46.98 -52.56 -43.93
N GLN A 886 -47.72 -52.70 -42.83
CA GLN A 886 -49.12 -52.25 -42.71
C GLN A 886 -49.25 -50.81 -42.20
N LEU A 887 -48.20 -50.25 -41.62
CA LEU A 887 -48.17 -48.89 -41.07
C LEU A 887 -47.82 -47.83 -42.13
N VAL A 888 -47.26 -48.26 -43.26
CA VAL A 888 -46.82 -47.39 -44.37
C VAL A 888 -47.88 -46.37 -44.80
N ASN A 889 -49.15 -46.79 -44.91
CA ASN A 889 -50.23 -45.96 -45.46
C ASN A 889 -50.93 -45.08 -44.41
N LEU A 890 -50.62 -45.22 -43.11
CA LEU A 890 -51.33 -44.52 -42.04
C LEU A 890 -50.82 -43.09 -41.82
N PHE A 891 -49.59 -42.79 -42.26
CA PHE A 891 -48.93 -41.54 -41.92
C PHE A 891 -48.23 -40.92 -43.15
N PRO A 892 -48.56 -39.67 -43.53
CA PRO A 892 -47.90 -38.98 -44.63
C PRO A 892 -46.49 -38.51 -44.26
N TYR A 893 -45.71 -38.05 -45.25
CA TYR A 893 -44.46 -37.35 -45.00
C TYR A 893 -44.72 -36.02 -44.28
N THR A 894 -43.86 -35.71 -43.30
CA THR A 894 -43.93 -34.47 -42.55
C THR A 894 -43.27 -33.34 -43.34
N LYS A 895 -43.96 -32.22 -43.51
CA LYS A 895 -43.42 -31.02 -44.14
C LYS A 895 -42.65 -30.12 -43.17
N SER A 896 -43.13 -30.03 -41.92
CA SER A 896 -42.52 -29.24 -40.85
C SER A 896 -42.92 -29.84 -39.50
N PRO A 897 -42.03 -29.88 -38.50
CA PRO A 897 -42.38 -30.35 -37.17
C PRO A 897 -43.28 -29.34 -36.44
N ALA A 898 -44.24 -29.83 -35.66
CA ALA A 898 -45.05 -29.00 -34.76
C ALA A 898 -44.27 -28.72 -33.46
N ILE A 899 -44.30 -27.47 -33.00
CA ILE A 899 -43.61 -27.04 -31.77
C ILE A 899 -44.61 -26.82 -30.63
N LYS A 900 -44.20 -27.11 -29.40
CA LYS A 900 -44.97 -26.82 -28.20
C LYS A 900 -45.00 -25.31 -27.99
N ILE A 901 -46.20 -24.74 -28.02
CA ILE A 901 -46.43 -23.34 -27.67
C ILE A 901 -47.15 -23.29 -26.32
N PRO A 902 -46.68 -22.49 -25.34
CA PRO A 902 -47.39 -22.30 -24.08
C PRO A 902 -48.84 -21.88 -24.33
N LYS A 903 -49.80 -22.52 -23.65
CA LYS A 903 -51.21 -22.11 -23.72
C LYS A 903 -51.35 -20.76 -23.03
N LEU A 904 -51.45 -19.69 -23.81
CA LEU A 904 -51.68 -18.33 -23.35
C LEU A 904 -53.16 -18.11 -23.03
N ASN A 905 -53.66 -18.80 -21.99
CA ASN A 905 -55.01 -18.62 -21.46
C ASN A 905 -54.92 -17.79 -20.17
N ALA A 906 -55.02 -16.46 -20.23
CA ALA A 906 -55.32 -15.63 -19.06
C ALA A 906 -55.41 -14.14 -19.40
N VAL A 907 -56.23 -13.45 -18.62
CA VAL A 907 -56.26 -11.99 -18.46
C VAL A 907 -54.83 -11.47 -18.22
N SER A 908 -54.41 -10.48 -18.99
CA SER A 908 -53.07 -9.89 -18.94
C SER A 908 -53.13 -8.41 -18.60
N VAL A 909 -52.21 -7.92 -17.77
CA VAL A 909 -52.20 -6.53 -17.28
C VAL A 909 -50.95 -5.80 -17.81
N PRO A 910 -51.08 -4.56 -18.32
CA PRO A 910 -49.94 -3.77 -18.79
C PRO A 910 -48.96 -3.47 -17.65
N ILE A 911 -47.66 -3.47 -17.96
CA ILE A 911 -46.56 -3.24 -17.01
C ILE A 911 -46.53 -1.81 -16.43
N SER A 912 -47.38 -0.90 -16.92
CA SER A 912 -47.48 0.51 -16.48
C SER A 912 -48.06 0.74 -15.08
N ASN A 913 -48.54 -0.30 -14.39
CA ASN A 913 -49.08 -0.18 -13.03
C ASN A 913 -48.00 -0.45 -11.99
N THR A 914 -47.95 0.33 -10.91
CA THR A 914 -46.95 0.22 -9.83
C THR A 914 -47.03 -1.14 -9.12
N ILE A 915 -46.34 -2.17 -9.62
CA ILE A 915 -46.37 -3.51 -9.03
C ILE A 915 -45.51 -3.51 -7.75
N SER A 916 -46.17 -3.37 -6.60
CA SER A 916 -45.56 -3.47 -5.27
C SER A 916 -45.99 -4.79 -4.62
N ILE A 917 -45.28 -5.88 -4.95
CA ILE A 917 -45.53 -7.21 -4.40
C ILE A 917 -44.23 -7.75 -3.82
N ASN A 918 -44.28 -8.24 -2.58
CA ASN A 918 -43.15 -8.90 -1.92
C ASN A 918 -43.17 -10.38 -2.32
N LEU A 919 -42.18 -10.82 -3.12
CA LEU A 919 -42.18 -12.15 -3.73
C LEU A 919 -41.27 -13.12 -2.96
N PRO A 920 -41.68 -14.40 -2.83
CA PRO A 920 -41.06 -15.37 -1.94
C PRO A 920 -39.72 -15.94 -2.41
N THR A 921 -39.32 -15.76 -3.68
CA THR A 921 -38.10 -16.33 -4.24
C THR A 921 -37.27 -15.30 -5.03
N ASP A 922 -35.94 -15.45 -4.99
CA ASP A 922 -34.98 -14.57 -5.67
C ASP A 922 -35.22 -14.48 -7.19
N ARG A 923 -35.63 -15.59 -7.82
CA ARG A 923 -36.05 -15.64 -9.23
C ARG A 923 -37.17 -14.66 -9.51
N LEU A 924 -38.25 -14.73 -8.73
CA LEU A 924 -39.43 -13.90 -8.94
C LEU A 924 -39.15 -12.42 -8.62
N GLN A 925 -38.28 -12.15 -7.64
CA GLN A 925 -37.77 -10.80 -7.36
C GLN A 925 -36.97 -10.24 -8.55
N ARG A 926 -36.12 -11.06 -9.18
CA ARG A 926 -35.37 -10.68 -10.38
C ARG A 926 -36.30 -10.38 -11.56
N ILE A 927 -37.33 -11.19 -11.79
CA ILE A 927 -38.34 -10.97 -12.85
C ILE A 927 -39.11 -9.67 -12.60
N MET A 928 -39.51 -9.39 -11.35
CA MET A 928 -40.16 -8.11 -11.02
C MET A 928 -39.24 -6.91 -11.18
N LYS A 929 -37.94 -7.06 -10.93
CA LYS A 929 -36.96 -6.01 -11.22
C LYS A 929 -36.91 -5.69 -12.72
N GLU A 930 -37.01 -6.70 -13.58
CA GLU A 930 -37.11 -6.48 -15.04
C GLU A 930 -38.38 -5.72 -15.41
N ALA A 931 -39.53 -6.12 -14.86
CA ALA A 931 -40.79 -5.42 -15.12
C ALA A 931 -40.71 -3.95 -14.70
N LYS A 932 -40.11 -3.67 -13.53
CA LYS A 932 -39.89 -2.29 -13.04
C LYS A 932 -38.93 -1.49 -13.93
N ASN A 933 -37.86 -2.11 -14.43
CA ASN A 933 -36.93 -1.46 -15.34
C ASN A 933 -37.62 -1.04 -16.64
N ILE A 934 -38.47 -1.90 -17.19
CA ILE A 934 -39.27 -1.58 -18.38
C ILE A 934 -40.30 -0.49 -18.07
N ALA A 935 -41.04 -0.61 -16.96
CA ALA A 935 -42.04 0.38 -16.57
C ALA A 935 -41.47 1.80 -16.39
N ASN A 936 -40.22 1.89 -15.90
CA ASN A 936 -39.55 3.17 -15.65
C ASN A 936 -38.79 3.71 -16.87
N SER A 937 -38.71 2.96 -17.97
CA SER A 937 -37.99 3.33 -19.18
C SER A 937 -38.95 3.77 -20.28
N ASN A 938 -38.60 4.83 -21.00
CA ASN A 938 -39.31 5.29 -22.21
C ASN A 938 -38.59 4.84 -23.51
N GLU A 939 -37.63 3.91 -23.42
CA GLU A 939 -36.73 3.57 -24.53
C GLU A 939 -37.34 2.62 -25.57
N LEU A 940 -38.52 2.03 -25.33
CA LEU A 940 -39.13 0.99 -26.18
C LEU A 940 -40.57 1.31 -26.65
N PRO A 941 -40.82 2.43 -27.37
CA PRO A 941 -42.17 2.81 -27.81
C PRO A 941 -42.84 1.84 -28.81
N GLN A 942 -42.07 0.95 -29.42
CA GLN A 942 -42.55 -0.04 -30.40
C GLN A 942 -42.98 -1.37 -29.76
N PHE A 943 -42.86 -1.54 -28.44
CA PHE A 943 -43.25 -2.76 -27.74
C PHE A 943 -44.18 -2.49 -26.56
N ASP A 944 -45.36 -3.09 -26.58
CA ASP A 944 -46.27 -3.10 -25.44
C ASP A 944 -46.08 -4.39 -24.63
N PHE A 945 -45.80 -4.25 -23.33
CA PHE A 945 -45.55 -5.39 -22.43
C PHE A 945 -46.70 -5.62 -21.44
N TYR A 946 -47.11 -6.88 -21.33
CA TYR A 946 -48.16 -7.35 -20.44
C TYR A 946 -47.70 -8.54 -19.62
N ILE A 947 -48.02 -8.55 -18.32
CA ILE A 947 -47.78 -9.69 -17.43
C ILE A 947 -49.06 -10.51 -17.35
N THR A 948 -48.91 -11.84 -17.39
CA THR A 948 -50.01 -12.77 -17.18
C THR A 948 -50.32 -12.91 -15.68
N GLU A 949 -51.57 -12.70 -15.26
CA GLU A 949 -51.94 -12.71 -13.83
C GLU A 949 -51.75 -14.08 -13.16
N SER A 950 -51.95 -15.16 -13.91
CA SER A 950 -51.79 -16.54 -13.42
C SER A 950 -50.33 -17.00 -13.35
N ASP A 951 -49.43 -16.38 -14.10
CA ASP A 951 -48.01 -16.74 -14.16
C ASP A 951 -47.14 -15.54 -14.56
N ILE A 952 -46.50 -14.91 -13.58
CA ILE A 952 -45.62 -13.76 -13.79
C ILE A 952 -44.32 -14.10 -14.53
N SER A 953 -44.02 -15.40 -14.72
CA SER A 953 -42.89 -15.87 -15.51
C SER A 953 -43.20 -15.98 -17.01
N LEU A 954 -44.44 -15.69 -17.41
CA LEU A 954 -44.86 -15.61 -18.80
C LEU A 954 -45.42 -14.22 -19.10
N TRP A 955 -44.82 -13.51 -20.05
CA TRP A 955 -45.26 -12.18 -20.47
C TRP A 955 -45.74 -12.24 -21.92
N LYS A 956 -46.80 -11.46 -22.19
CA LYS A 956 -47.27 -11.19 -23.55
C LYS A 956 -46.69 -9.86 -24.00
N VAL A 957 -46.15 -9.82 -25.21
CA VAL A 957 -45.57 -8.60 -25.80
C VAL A 957 -46.18 -8.37 -27.17
N ILE A 958 -46.51 -7.14 -27.50
CA ILE A 958 -46.98 -6.75 -28.83
C ILE A 958 -45.90 -5.87 -29.47
N TYR A 959 -45.36 -6.29 -30.60
CA TYR A 959 -44.48 -5.46 -31.42
C TYR A 959 -45.31 -4.67 -32.43
N HIS A 960 -45.08 -3.36 -32.47
CA HIS A 960 -45.70 -2.43 -33.41
C HIS A 960 -44.69 -2.14 -34.52
N GLY A 961 -45.00 -2.57 -35.74
CA GLY A 961 -44.09 -2.43 -36.88
C GLY A 961 -43.77 -0.98 -37.19
N GLU A 962 -42.48 -0.66 -37.19
CA GLU A 962 -41.98 0.70 -37.39
C GLU A 962 -41.99 1.13 -38.87
N GLU A 963 -42.19 2.43 -39.10
CA GLU A 963 -42.09 3.03 -40.44
C GLU A 963 -40.68 2.85 -41.04
N GLY A 964 -40.63 2.58 -42.35
CA GLY A 964 -39.38 2.30 -43.06
C GLY A 964 -38.92 0.84 -43.01
N THR A 965 -39.68 -0.05 -42.36
CA THR A 965 -39.47 -1.51 -42.41
C THR A 965 -40.56 -2.20 -43.25
N PRO A 966 -40.35 -3.44 -43.74
CA PRO A 966 -41.40 -4.24 -44.39
C PRO A 966 -42.61 -4.54 -43.49
N TYR A 967 -42.47 -4.24 -42.21
CA TYR A 967 -43.40 -4.56 -41.14
C TYR A 967 -44.30 -3.37 -40.78
N ALA A 968 -44.13 -2.21 -41.42
CA ALA A 968 -44.86 -0.99 -41.12
C ALA A 968 -46.40 -1.20 -41.07
N SER A 969 -47.05 -0.55 -40.11
CA SER A 969 -48.52 -0.54 -39.91
C SER A 969 -49.14 -1.90 -39.57
N LYS A 970 -48.38 -2.80 -38.94
CA LYS A 970 -48.84 -4.13 -38.50
C LYS A 970 -48.36 -4.44 -37.08
N HIS A 971 -49.01 -5.42 -36.44
CA HIS A 971 -48.71 -5.84 -35.07
C HIS A 971 -48.37 -7.32 -35.03
N TRP A 972 -47.32 -7.67 -34.28
CA TRP A 972 -46.91 -9.05 -34.05
C TRP A 972 -47.00 -9.40 -32.57
N PRO A 973 -47.75 -10.44 -32.19
CA PRO A 973 -47.74 -10.94 -30.83
C PRO A 973 -46.49 -11.81 -30.59
N LEU A 974 -45.88 -11.61 -29.42
CA LEU A 974 -44.77 -12.39 -28.90
C LEU A 974 -45.06 -12.80 -27.45
N PHE A 975 -44.28 -13.75 -26.94
CA PHE A 975 -44.17 -13.97 -25.51
C PHE A 975 -42.72 -13.96 -25.03
N VAL A 976 -42.55 -13.66 -23.75
CA VAL A 976 -41.31 -13.84 -23.00
C VAL A 976 -41.58 -14.87 -21.90
N SER A 977 -40.81 -15.94 -21.85
CA SER A 977 -40.91 -16.97 -20.81
C SER A 977 -39.61 -17.07 -20.03
N PHE A 978 -39.69 -16.88 -18.71
CA PHE A 978 -38.54 -16.95 -17.82
C PHE A 978 -38.38 -18.38 -17.28
N PRO A 979 -37.22 -19.05 -17.46
CA PRO A 979 -37.02 -20.41 -16.94
C PRO A 979 -36.95 -20.45 -15.41
N GLU A 980 -37.08 -21.65 -14.81
CA GLU A 980 -36.95 -21.87 -13.35
C GLU A 980 -35.60 -21.42 -12.77
N ASN A 981 -34.55 -21.49 -13.58
CA ASN A 981 -33.19 -21.12 -13.16
C ASN A 981 -32.82 -19.69 -13.61
N TYR A 982 -33.79 -18.80 -13.77
CA TYR A 982 -33.54 -17.39 -14.10
C TYR A 982 -32.97 -16.64 -12.86
N PRO A 983 -31.90 -15.82 -12.98
CA PRO A 983 -31.25 -15.32 -14.20
C PRO A 983 -30.09 -16.13 -14.75
N GLN A 984 -29.75 -17.31 -14.21
CA GLN A 984 -28.60 -18.09 -14.71
C GLN A 984 -28.78 -18.55 -16.17
N VAL A 985 -30.03 -18.72 -16.63
CA VAL A 985 -30.39 -19.01 -18.02
C VAL A 985 -31.25 -17.87 -18.56
N PRO A 986 -31.00 -17.39 -19.80
CA PRO A 986 -31.76 -16.28 -20.38
C PRO A 986 -33.25 -16.62 -20.57
N PRO A 987 -34.13 -15.60 -20.62
CA PRO A 987 -35.55 -15.80 -20.93
C PRO A 987 -35.74 -16.17 -22.40
N THR A 988 -36.75 -16.97 -22.73
CA THR A 988 -37.08 -17.28 -24.13
C THR A 988 -37.98 -16.20 -24.70
N ILE A 989 -37.63 -15.66 -25.87
CA ILE A 989 -38.45 -14.68 -26.61
C ILE A 989 -38.87 -15.30 -27.94
N ARG A 990 -40.18 -15.30 -28.22
CA ARG A 990 -40.75 -15.90 -29.43
C ARG A 990 -41.90 -15.10 -30.00
N PHE A 991 -41.85 -14.85 -31.30
CA PHE A 991 -42.98 -14.42 -32.12
C PHE A 991 -43.96 -15.56 -32.34
N LEU A 992 -45.24 -15.34 -32.01
CA LEU A 992 -46.31 -16.32 -32.24
C LEU A 992 -46.79 -16.31 -33.69
N ALA A 993 -46.68 -15.16 -34.36
CA ALA A 993 -46.90 -15.02 -35.78
C ALA A 993 -45.58 -15.12 -36.53
N SER A 994 -45.53 -15.90 -37.61
CA SER A 994 -44.32 -15.99 -38.44
C SER A 994 -43.95 -14.60 -38.99
N ILE A 995 -42.74 -14.16 -38.69
CA ILE A 995 -42.14 -12.92 -39.20
C ILE A 995 -41.00 -13.27 -40.14
N TYR A 996 -41.03 -12.73 -41.35
CA TYR A 996 -39.99 -13.00 -42.35
C TYR A 996 -38.77 -12.14 -42.05
N HIS A 997 -37.84 -12.64 -41.24
CA HIS A 997 -36.60 -11.93 -40.86
C HIS A 997 -35.42 -12.90 -40.76
N CYS A 998 -34.21 -12.53 -41.21
CA CYS A 998 -33.05 -13.45 -41.22
C CYS A 998 -32.46 -13.74 -39.83
N ASN A 999 -32.64 -12.84 -38.86
CA ASN A 999 -32.21 -13.05 -37.46
C ASN A 999 -33.30 -13.63 -36.55
N ILE A 1000 -34.42 -14.07 -37.11
CA ILE A 1000 -35.49 -14.74 -36.37
C ILE A 1000 -35.73 -16.08 -37.06
N ASN A 1001 -35.76 -17.17 -36.31
CA ASN A 1001 -35.95 -18.47 -36.95
C ASN A 1001 -37.36 -18.62 -37.53
N ASN A 1002 -37.57 -19.68 -38.31
CA ASN A 1002 -38.88 -19.94 -38.94
C ASN A 1002 -40.02 -20.24 -37.96
N ASP A 1003 -39.69 -20.53 -36.69
CA ASP A 1003 -40.64 -20.79 -35.61
C ASP A 1003 -40.86 -19.55 -34.70
N GLY A 1004 -40.24 -18.41 -35.04
CA GLY A 1004 -40.39 -17.13 -34.35
C GLY A 1004 -39.46 -16.89 -33.14
N LYS A 1005 -38.59 -17.84 -32.76
CA LYS A 1005 -37.65 -17.67 -31.63
C LYS A 1005 -36.44 -16.84 -32.01
N ILE A 1006 -35.93 -16.13 -31.01
CA ILE A 1006 -34.77 -15.26 -31.08
C ILE A 1006 -33.63 -15.87 -30.27
N CYS A 1007 -32.41 -15.80 -30.80
CA CYS A 1007 -31.18 -16.19 -30.12
C CYS A 1007 -30.53 -14.95 -29.47
N HIS A 1008 -30.15 -15.06 -28.19
CA HIS A 1008 -29.55 -13.95 -27.44
C HIS A 1008 -28.13 -13.60 -27.87
N GLU A 1009 -27.36 -14.55 -28.39
CA GLU A 1009 -25.98 -14.30 -28.85
C GLU A 1009 -25.96 -13.30 -30.01
N ILE A 1010 -26.96 -13.36 -30.89
CA ILE A 1010 -27.13 -12.41 -32.01
C ILE A 1010 -27.45 -10.99 -31.51
N LEU A 1011 -27.99 -10.89 -30.29
CA LEU A 1011 -28.33 -9.61 -29.70
C LEU A 1011 -27.15 -9.00 -28.94
N ASN A 1012 -26.17 -9.76 -28.43
CA ASN A 1012 -25.35 -9.25 -27.32
C ASN A 1012 -23.82 -9.17 -27.49
N ASP A 1013 -23.21 -9.63 -28.59
CA ASP A 1013 -21.73 -9.72 -28.80
C ASP A 1013 -20.92 -10.44 -27.67
N GLN A 1014 -21.56 -10.79 -26.55
CA GLN A 1014 -21.06 -11.42 -25.34
C GLN A 1014 -22.06 -12.51 -24.90
N SER A 1015 -21.55 -13.59 -24.28
CA SER A 1015 -22.38 -14.62 -23.67
C SER A 1015 -23.29 -14.03 -22.59
N TRP A 1016 -24.51 -14.59 -22.45
CA TRP A 1016 -25.47 -14.18 -21.41
C TRP A 1016 -24.81 -14.11 -20.02
N SER A 1017 -25.11 -13.04 -19.27
CA SER A 1017 -24.68 -12.87 -17.88
C SER A 1017 -25.84 -12.41 -17.01
N ASP A 1018 -25.79 -12.71 -15.71
CA ASP A 1018 -26.83 -12.36 -14.74
C ASP A 1018 -27.10 -10.83 -14.65
N SER A 1019 -26.16 -10.01 -15.16
CA SER A 1019 -26.27 -8.55 -15.26
C SER A 1019 -27.09 -8.04 -16.46
N VAL A 1020 -27.28 -8.84 -17.52
CA VAL A 1020 -28.04 -8.42 -18.72
C VAL A 1020 -29.53 -8.28 -18.37
N THR A 1021 -30.17 -7.24 -18.91
CA THR A 1021 -31.59 -6.94 -18.63
C THR A 1021 -32.49 -7.20 -19.83
N VAL A 1022 -33.79 -7.43 -19.59
CA VAL A 1022 -34.80 -7.60 -20.64
C VAL A 1022 -34.95 -6.31 -21.45
N LEU A 1023 -34.83 -5.14 -20.80
CA LEU A 1023 -34.80 -3.84 -21.48
C LEU A 1023 -33.67 -3.78 -22.53
N GLU A 1024 -32.46 -4.20 -22.18
CA GLU A 1024 -31.32 -4.22 -23.10
C GLU A 1024 -31.57 -5.18 -24.27
N ILE A 1025 -32.12 -6.37 -23.99
CA ILE A 1025 -32.47 -7.36 -25.02
C ILE A 1025 -33.45 -6.78 -26.05
N PHE A 1026 -34.54 -6.16 -25.59
CA PHE A 1026 -35.56 -5.61 -26.49
C PHE A 1026 -35.09 -4.35 -27.23
N THR A 1027 -34.20 -3.56 -26.63
CA THR A 1027 -33.58 -2.41 -27.30
C THR A 1027 -32.75 -2.88 -28.50
N LYS A 1028 -31.96 -3.95 -28.33
CA LYS A 1028 -31.18 -4.52 -29.42
C LYS A 1028 -32.05 -5.23 -30.44
N LEU A 1029 -33.13 -5.88 -30.01
CA LEU A 1029 -34.11 -6.48 -30.91
C LEU A 1029 -34.77 -5.44 -31.82
N ALA A 1030 -35.17 -4.28 -31.29
CA ALA A 1030 -35.69 -3.17 -32.10
C ALA A 1030 -34.70 -2.73 -33.18
N ILE A 1031 -33.44 -2.52 -32.80
CA ILE A 1031 -32.37 -2.15 -33.74
C ILE A 1031 -32.20 -3.23 -34.82
N LEU A 1032 -32.23 -4.50 -34.43
CA LEU A 1032 -32.00 -5.64 -35.32
C LEU A 1032 -33.14 -5.82 -36.33
N ILE A 1033 -34.39 -5.59 -35.96
CA ILE A 1033 -35.54 -5.65 -36.88
C ILE A 1033 -35.43 -4.55 -37.95
N LYS A 1034 -34.93 -3.37 -37.57
CA LYS A 1034 -34.71 -2.24 -38.47
C LYS A 1034 -33.48 -2.43 -39.36
N HIS A 1035 -32.44 -3.03 -38.82
CA HIS A 1035 -31.15 -3.27 -39.47
C HIS A 1035 -30.77 -4.75 -39.36
N PRO A 1036 -31.30 -5.61 -40.27
CA PRO A 1036 -31.00 -7.04 -40.26
C PRO A 1036 -29.49 -7.28 -40.38
N ASN A 1037 -28.96 -8.21 -39.58
CA ASN A 1037 -27.57 -8.61 -39.63
C ASN A 1037 -27.43 -9.95 -40.37
N PRO A 1038 -27.14 -9.96 -41.68
CA PRO A 1038 -27.10 -11.20 -42.44
C PRO A 1038 -25.84 -12.04 -42.17
N LEU A 1039 -24.79 -11.47 -41.57
CA LEU A 1039 -23.55 -12.21 -41.26
C LEU A 1039 -23.74 -13.13 -40.05
N ASN A 1040 -24.71 -12.83 -39.19
CA ASN A 1040 -25.05 -13.63 -38.01
C ASN A 1040 -26.55 -14.01 -38.06
N SER A 1041 -26.98 -14.61 -39.17
CA SER A 1041 -28.38 -14.98 -39.41
C SER A 1041 -28.77 -16.30 -38.71
N ILE A 1042 -29.94 -16.33 -38.07
CA ILE A 1042 -30.53 -17.58 -37.59
C ILE A 1042 -31.08 -18.40 -38.76
N ASP A 1043 -31.67 -17.72 -39.75
CA ASP A 1043 -32.16 -18.35 -40.97
C ASP A 1043 -31.18 -18.06 -42.10
N SER A 1044 -30.40 -19.09 -42.45
CA SER A 1044 -29.27 -18.95 -43.38
C SER A 1044 -29.74 -18.65 -44.82
N VAL A 1045 -30.94 -19.14 -45.19
CA VAL A 1045 -31.55 -18.89 -46.51
C VAL A 1045 -31.96 -17.43 -46.63
N LYS A 1046 -32.66 -16.90 -45.62
CA LYS A 1046 -33.05 -15.48 -45.57
C LYS A 1046 -31.83 -14.55 -45.49
N GLY A 1047 -30.81 -14.93 -44.73
CA GLY A 1047 -29.56 -14.17 -44.60
C GLY A 1047 -28.83 -14.04 -45.95
N SER A 1048 -28.68 -15.17 -46.66
CA SER A 1048 -28.08 -15.19 -48.01
C SER A 1048 -28.89 -14.34 -49.00
N LEU A 1049 -30.22 -14.49 -49.01
CA LEU A 1049 -31.08 -13.66 -49.87
C LEU A 1049 -30.94 -12.15 -49.58
N PHE A 1050 -30.78 -11.76 -48.31
CA PHE A 1050 -30.53 -10.36 -47.96
C PHE A 1050 -29.17 -9.84 -48.43
N GLN A 1051 -28.13 -10.68 -48.45
CA GLN A 1051 -26.82 -10.30 -48.99
C GLN A 1051 -26.85 -10.20 -50.52
N ASP A 1052 -27.47 -11.17 -51.18
CA ASP A 1052 -27.45 -11.30 -52.64
C ASP A 1052 -28.45 -10.34 -53.32
N ASN A 1053 -29.66 -10.19 -52.76
CA ASN A 1053 -30.72 -9.38 -53.34
C ASN A 1053 -31.65 -8.76 -52.26
N ARG A 1054 -31.21 -7.63 -51.70
CA ARG A 1054 -31.98 -6.86 -50.70
C ARG A 1054 -33.38 -6.48 -51.16
N GLN A 1055 -33.56 -6.13 -52.44
CA GLN A 1055 -34.86 -5.73 -52.95
C GLN A 1055 -35.84 -6.91 -52.91
N LEU A 1056 -35.44 -8.06 -53.45
CA LEU A 1056 -36.25 -9.27 -53.45
C LEU A 1056 -36.54 -9.75 -52.01
N TYR A 1057 -35.57 -9.62 -51.10
CA TYR A 1057 -35.78 -9.90 -49.69
C TYR A 1057 -36.92 -9.05 -49.11
N TYR A 1058 -36.86 -7.73 -49.28
CA TYR A 1058 -37.88 -6.83 -48.72
C TYR A 1058 -39.25 -7.00 -49.39
N GLU A 1059 -39.30 -7.25 -50.71
CA GLU A 1059 -40.54 -7.58 -51.40
C GLU A 1059 -41.17 -8.89 -50.89
N THR A 1060 -40.34 -9.90 -50.63
CA THR A 1060 -40.78 -11.19 -50.07
C THR A 1060 -41.26 -11.03 -48.63
N ALA A 1061 -40.55 -10.23 -47.82
CA ALA A 1061 -40.95 -9.89 -46.45
C ALA A 1061 -42.30 -9.16 -46.40
N MET A 1062 -42.53 -8.20 -47.31
CA MET A 1062 -43.81 -7.49 -47.42
C MET A 1062 -44.95 -8.43 -47.83
N LYS A 1063 -44.74 -9.29 -48.83
CA LYS A 1063 -45.74 -10.30 -49.27
C LYS A 1063 -46.08 -11.28 -48.15
N SER A 1064 -45.07 -11.87 -47.50
CA SER A 1064 -45.27 -12.80 -46.38
C SER A 1064 -46.06 -12.16 -45.23
N SER A 1065 -45.75 -10.91 -44.92
CA SER A 1065 -46.47 -10.15 -43.89
C SER A 1065 -47.94 -9.89 -44.27
N GLN A 1066 -48.31 -9.85 -45.56
CA GLN A 1066 -49.71 -9.72 -46.00
C GLN A 1066 -50.46 -11.06 -45.92
N THR A 1067 -49.82 -12.16 -46.30
CA THR A 1067 -50.43 -13.50 -46.30
C THR A 1067 -50.73 -14.03 -44.90
N ASN A 1068 -49.88 -13.72 -43.92
CA ASN A 1068 -50.09 -14.20 -42.55
C ASN A 1068 -51.37 -13.61 -41.93
N GLN A 1069 -51.71 -12.33 -42.15
CA GLN A 1069 -52.95 -11.73 -41.62
C GLN A 1069 -54.25 -12.31 -42.21
N SER A 1070 -54.24 -12.78 -43.46
CA SER A 1070 -55.44 -13.33 -44.12
C SER A 1070 -55.88 -14.71 -43.61
N ASN A 1071 -55.02 -15.44 -42.91
CA ASN A 1071 -55.27 -16.85 -42.53
C ASN A 1071 -56.06 -17.05 -41.22
N GLY A 1072 -56.66 -16.01 -40.63
CA GLY A 1072 -57.63 -16.15 -39.52
C GLY A 1072 -57.09 -16.75 -38.21
N ALA A 1073 -55.83 -17.18 -38.15
CA ALA A 1073 -55.24 -17.86 -36.99
C ALA A 1073 -55.02 -16.95 -35.76
N TYR A 1074 -55.39 -15.67 -35.85
CA TYR A 1074 -55.08 -14.63 -34.86
C TYR A 1074 -56.31 -14.06 -34.15
N SER A 1075 -57.53 -14.46 -34.51
CA SER A 1075 -58.75 -13.90 -33.91
C SER A 1075 -58.77 -14.08 -32.39
N ASN A 1076 -58.36 -15.25 -31.89
CA ASN A 1076 -58.35 -15.55 -30.46
C ASN A 1076 -57.28 -14.78 -29.64
N PHE A 1077 -56.29 -14.14 -30.27
CA PHE A 1077 -55.22 -13.41 -29.55
C PHE A 1077 -55.55 -11.92 -29.33
N PHE A 1078 -56.44 -11.38 -30.18
CA PHE A 1078 -56.90 -9.99 -30.19
C PHE A 1078 -58.36 -9.84 -29.72
N GLU A 1079 -59.12 -10.92 -29.53
CA GLU A 1079 -60.56 -10.87 -29.21
C GLU A 1079 -60.93 -10.56 -27.74
N GLU A 1080 -59.98 -10.44 -26.82
CA GLU A 1080 -60.25 -9.88 -25.48
C GLU A 1080 -59.70 -8.45 -25.38
N LYS A 1081 -60.57 -7.52 -25.79
CA LYS A 1081 -60.50 -6.05 -25.76
C LYS A 1081 -59.57 -5.43 -24.69
N CYS A 1082 -58.53 -4.76 -25.13
CA CYS A 1082 -58.22 -3.41 -24.65
C CYS A 1082 -58.65 -2.43 -25.76
N PRO A 1083 -59.56 -1.47 -25.51
CA PRO A 1083 -60.05 -0.59 -26.54
C PRO A 1083 -58.92 0.30 -27.05
N ILE A 1084 -58.70 0.25 -28.37
CA ILE A 1084 -57.98 1.27 -29.11
C ILE A 1084 -58.75 2.59 -28.88
N MET A 1085 -58.09 3.56 -28.24
CA MET A 1085 -58.41 4.99 -28.33
C MET A 1085 -57.16 5.72 -28.81
#